data_AF-A0A316YMM0-F1
#
_entry.id   AF-A0A316YMM0-F1
#
_cell.length_a   1.000
_cell.length_b   1.000
_cell.length_c   1.000
_cell.angle_alpha   90.00
_cell.angle_beta   90.00
_cell.angle_gamma   90.00
#
_symmetry.space_group_name_H-M   'P 1'
#
loop_
_entity.id
_entity.type
_entity.pdbx_description
1 polymer ?
#
loop_
_entity_poly.entity_id
_entity_poly.type
_entity_poly.pdbx_seq_one_letter_code
_entity_poly.pdbx_strand_id
1 'polypeptide(L)'
;MTKKREASLMPDSTDHRSSSSSSLDEDPLLSRGVSDTVQMVASIIFRVATFIFLRWIPSRPLGWPVIPMAYALYSVTWLLHDWRVRSYVSSLFKESQLRAAKQDLKQLGEQVKVEASGQHTETEEAVENEAKPNGAVVPRNMTPREAELELRPLSAWETVQTLVLGHSTRSRRVNLAYFAAHALLFLFYLDFFTSPYLYPSHLEHNLYFSRVGAIGPTSATVHVRYPYPLGPPDDYSQGGIVGLPFGKGNERAERATWGALIEEEATDGSLGGFLHDGNEVFRNPEPLRVVYREVIDVGAPSRSRRRSPSSASDDEAALPGSPASIDGRPRAAQRRWERGPLLHITAQSDWTASGTIENLWPATQYEWRLAFVHNSTFAPEPVRARRFLTWPDPRLAAEAKTRGQEADGKAFDFDSIPQDDPNHFVFGTSSCVKPDFPWAPTQFWAWSWLLRLTGFGDQTGGFATRNRVQGFDKLATNTVIGREWPALRFFLQLGDLIYADVPRWGGPTTAAYRKMYRNLFASDSFRRVYERLPVIGIYDDHEVVNNWGGKVIVEEPKEGVVLFKERESFEPANVAWKEYVGKANPTSLDDDESYYTFRYGDAAFFVWDTRKHRIPAELDDIEGKTMLGWKQRDAFIRWLGAVNSTATFKFVVSSVPFTTLWGGPLDIDSKSDSWAAYQTEREELLAVMQFVPNIIVLSGDRHEFAAVGIAPQGTREHYHPITEFSTSPLNMFYLPVRTLSQDNGLGPTGAERLYKYVPDGNVKWTELEVDTRDAVTPFVNVRLMVDGKEVYRTKVVGKGLRSPTLALGGLAKTFFELLRWRPARWF
;
A
#
# COMPACT_ATOMS: atom_id res chain seq x y z
N MET A 1 -66.99 34.17 -41.55
CA MET A 1 -68.41 34.61 -41.54
C MET A 1 -68.74 35.11 -40.15
N THR A 2 -69.33 36.29 -40.13
CA THR A 2 -69.68 37.18 -39.02
C THR A 2 -70.96 36.77 -38.28
N LYS A 3 -71.08 37.24 -37.01
CA LYS A 3 -72.26 37.54 -36.16
C LYS A 3 -72.07 36.91 -34.77
N LYS A 4 -71.78 37.61 -33.67
CA LYS A 4 -72.34 38.85 -33.06
C LYS A 4 -73.85 38.79 -32.80
N ARG A 5 -74.23 38.65 -31.52
CA ARG A 5 -75.36 39.34 -30.87
C ARG A 5 -75.21 39.38 -29.34
N GLU A 6 -74.90 40.58 -28.86
CA GLU A 6 -75.31 41.25 -27.60
C GLU A 6 -76.83 41.06 -27.33
N ALA A 7 -77.44 41.26 -26.15
CA ALA A 7 -77.06 41.57 -24.78
C ALA A 7 -78.36 41.53 -23.92
N SER A 8 -78.21 41.66 -22.60
CA SER A 8 -79.11 42.34 -21.64
C SER A 8 -79.85 41.46 -20.61
N LEU A 9 -79.41 41.53 -19.34
CA LEU A 9 -80.14 42.15 -18.21
C LEU A 9 -79.61 41.61 -16.85
N MET A 10 -79.00 42.51 -16.06
CA MET A 10 -78.87 42.39 -14.60
C MET A 10 -80.15 42.90 -13.92
N PRO A 11 -80.44 42.52 -12.66
CA PRO A 11 -79.86 43.24 -11.51
C PRO A 11 -79.35 42.34 -10.36
N ASP A 12 -78.16 42.72 -9.88
CA ASP A 12 -77.77 42.96 -8.48
C ASP A 12 -78.37 42.12 -7.33
N SER A 13 -77.52 41.28 -6.74
CA SER A 13 -77.43 41.17 -5.27
C SER A 13 -76.00 40.82 -4.88
N THR A 14 -75.33 41.78 -4.26
CA THR A 14 -73.96 41.73 -3.77
C THR A 14 -73.95 41.21 -2.34
N ASP A 15 -73.46 39.98 -2.14
CA ASP A 15 -73.10 39.46 -0.82
C ASP A 15 -71.57 39.43 -0.71
N HIS A 16 -71.01 40.45 -0.06
CA HIS A 16 -69.60 40.58 0.24
C HIS A 16 -69.19 39.60 1.35
N ARG A 17 -68.63 38.43 0.98
CA ARG A 17 -67.72 37.69 1.85
C ARG A 17 -66.30 38.23 1.65
N SER A 18 -65.84 39.03 2.61
CA SER A 18 -64.46 39.47 2.75
C SER A 18 -63.56 38.28 3.14
N SER A 19 -63.03 37.56 2.15
CA SER A 19 -61.82 36.74 2.36
C SER A 19 -60.62 37.68 2.41
N SER A 20 -60.19 38.05 3.62
CA SER A 20 -58.88 38.63 3.85
C SER A 20 -57.82 37.61 3.43
N SER A 21 -57.28 37.76 2.22
CA SER A 21 -56.06 37.08 1.81
C SER A 21 -54.92 37.65 2.65
N SER A 22 -54.68 37.06 3.83
CA SER A 22 -53.39 37.21 4.50
C SER A 22 -52.35 36.59 3.58
N SER A 23 -51.47 37.44 3.07
CA SER A 23 -50.18 37.06 2.51
C SER A 23 -49.59 35.93 3.35
N LEU A 24 -49.27 34.81 2.70
CA LEU A 24 -48.32 33.85 3.25
C LEU A 24 -47.01 34.62 3.41
N ASP A 25 -46.75 35.11 4.62
CA ASP A 25 -45.45 35.66 5.00
C ASP A 25 -44.39 34.58 4.68
N GLU A 26 -43.53 34.86 3.70
CA GLU A 26 -42.35 34.04 3.47
C GLU A 26 -41.53 34.07 4.77
N ASP A 27 -41.36 32.90 5.40
CA ASP A 27 -40.52 32.78 6.57
C ASP A 27 -39.12 33.30 6.20
N PRO A 28 -38.59 34.36 6.85
CA PRO A 28 -37.31 34.95 6.46
C PRO A 28 -36.14 33.97 6.57
N LEU A 29 -36.30 32.88 7.32
CA LEU A 29 -35.36 31.76 7.42
C LEU A 29 -35.41 30.78 6.21
N LEU A 30 -36.42 30.89 5.34
CA LEU A 30 -36.60 30.07 4.14
C LEU A 30 -36.11 30.72 2.84
N SER A 31 -35.90 32.05 2.84
CA SER A 31 -35.39 32.73 1.64
C SER A 31 -34.00 32.19 1.31
N ARG A 32 -33.89 31.36 0.26
CA ARG A 32 -32.63 30.73 -0.16
C ARG A 32 -31.64 31.81 -0.58
N GLY A 33 -30.79 32.20 0.36
CA GLY A 33 -29.78 33.21 0.13
C GLY A 33 -28.55 32.64 -0.56
N VAL A 34 -27.66 33.52 -1.02
CA VAL A 34 -26.35 33.14 -1.57
C VAL A 34 -25.57 32.24 -0.60
N SER A 35 -25.68 32.51 0.71
CA SER A 35 -25.05 31.70 1.77
C SER A 35 -25.49 30.24 1.78
N ASP A 36 -26.77 29.96 1.50
CA ASP A 36 -27.30 28.59 1.55
C ASP A 36 -26.86 27.79 0.32
N THR A 37 -26.80 28.44 -0.84
CA THR A 37 -26.24 27.87 -2.06
C THR A 37 -24.75 27.55 -1.88
N VAL A 38 -23.99 28.47 -1.28
CA VAL A 38 -22.57 28.25 -0.97
C VAL A 38 -22.40 27.09 0.01
N GLN A 39 -23.22 27.00 1.06
CA GLN A 39 -23.17 25.89 2.01
C GLN A 39 -23.42 24.54 1.33
N MET A 40 -24.44 24.46 0.47
CA MET A 40 -24.78 23.26 -0.27
C MET A 40 -23.62 22.82 -1.18
N VAL A 41 -23.08 23.73 -1.99
CA VAL A 41 -21.96 23.44 -2.89
C VAL A 41 -20.74 22.99 -2.09
N ALA A 42 -20.41 23.68 -0.99
CA ALA A 42 -19.31 23.30 -0.10
C ALA A 42 -19.50 21.91 0.51
N SER A 43 -20.72 21.56 0.96
CA SER A 43 -21.03 20.24 1.51
C SER A 43 -20.92 19.13 0.46
N ILE A 44 -21.37 19.36 -0.77
CA ILE A 44 -21.25 18.39 -1.87
C ILE A 44 -19.77 18.17 -2.22
N ILE A 45 -19.01 19.25 -2.45
CA ILE A 45 -17.58 19.17 -2.75
C ILE A 45 -16.84 18.45 -1.62
N PHE A 46 -17.08 18.84 -0.36
CA PHE A 46 -16.43 18.22 0.80
C PHE A 46 -16.69 16.70 0.87
N ARG A 47 -17.95 16.27 0.73
CA ARG A 47 -18.32 14.84 0.82
C ARG A 47 -17.76 14.03 -0.35
N VAL A 48 -17.91 14.52 -1.59
CA VAL A 48 -17.41 13.85 -2.79
C VAL A 48 -15.87 13.79 -2.78
N ALA A 49 -15.20 14.89 -2.49
CA ALA A 49 -13.75 14.95 -2.40
C ALA A 49 -13.22 14.02 -1.30
N THR A 50 -13.82 14.02 -0.10
CA THR A 50 -13.40 13.14 0.99
C THR A 50 -13.62 11.67 0.65
N PHE A 51 -14.75 11.33 0.00
CA PHE A 51 -15.00 9.96 -0.44
C PHE A 51 -13.94 9.50 -1.46
N ILE A 52 -13.69 10.30 -2.51
CA ILE A 52 -12.68 9.98 -3.53
C ILE A 52 -11.30 9.85 -2.88
N PHE A 53 -10.94 10.76 -1.97
CA PHE A 53 -9.65 10.77 -1.29
C PHE A 53 -9.41 9.53 -0.42
N LEU A 54 -10.43 9.09 0.33
CA LEU A 54 -10.32 7.93 1.23
C LEU A 54 -10.46 6.58 0.51
N ARG A 55 -11.16 6.53 -0.64
CA ARG A 55 -11.54 5.27 -1.29
C ARG A 55 -10.88 5.01 -2.63
N TRP A 56 -10.61 6.05 -3.40
CA TRP A 56 -10.13 5.92 -4.78
C TRP A 56 -8.73 6.48 -4.92
N ILE A 57 -8.53 7.78 -4.86
CA ILE A 57 -7.23 8.37 -5.18
C ILE A 57 -6.80 9.29 -4.04
N PRO A 58 -5.78 8.91 -3.23
CA PRO A 58 -5.28 9.73 -2.13
C PRO A 58 -4.38 10.87 -2.66
N SER A 59 -4.87 11.62 -3.64
CA SER A 59 -4.07 12.62 -4.36
C SER A 59 -3.81 13.86 -3.49
N ARG A 60 -2.59 14.39 -3.63
CA ARG A 60 -2.17 15.63 -2.96
C ARG A 60 -3.14 16.80 -3.16
N PRO A 61 -3.57 17.18 -4.39
CA PRO A 61 -4.42 18.36 -4.58
C PRO A 61 -5.81 18.19 -3.96
N LEU A 62 -6.35 16.97 -3.96
CA LEU A 62 -7.65 16.68 -3.35
C LEU A 62 -7.56 16.73 -1.82
N GLY A 63 -6.52 16.10 -1.26
CA GLY A 63 -6.24 16.14 0.16
C GLY A 63 -5.97 17.57 0.65
N TRP A 64 -5.13 18.31 -0.06
CA TRP A 64 -4.77 19.69 0.27
C TRP A 64 -4.63 20.57 -0.99
N PRO A 65 -5.33 21.72 -1.09
CA PRO A 65 -6.14 22.36 -0.04
C PRO A 65 -7.66 22.10 -0.14
N VAL A 66 -8.14 21.31 -1.12
CA VAL A 66 -9.57 21.22 -1.49
C VAL A 66 -10.47 20.80 -0.32
N ILE A 67 -10.18 19.67 0.33
CA ILE A 67 -11.02 19.15 1.43
C ILE A 67 -11.07 20.14 2.62
N PRO A 68 -9.93 20.63 3.17
CA PRO A 68 -9.93 21.63 4.23
C PRO A 68 -10.68 22.92 3.88
N MET A 69 -10.52 23.44 2.66
CA MET A 69 -11.21 24.65 2.23
C MET A 69 -12.71 24.44 2.14
N ALA A 70 -13.17 23.33 1.55
CA ALA A 70 -14.59 23.00 1.46
C ALA A 70 -15.22 22.82 2.85
N TYR A 71 -14.52 22.16 3.78
CA TYR A 71 -14.98 21.99 5.16
C TYR A 71 -15.02 23.32 5.93
N ALA A 72 -14.02 24.19 5.75
CA ALA A 72 -13.99 25.52 6.38
C ALA A 72 -15.14 26.40 5.87
N LEU A 73 -15.37 26.44 4.55
CA LEU A 73 -16.47 27.18 3.94
C LEU A 73 -17.84 26.67 4.41
N TYR A 74 -17.99 25.35 4.49
CA TYR A 74 -19.18 24.72 5.06
C TYR A 74 -19.40 25.11 6.53
N SER A 75 -18.34 25.12 7.34
CA SER A 75 -18.40 25.44 8.77
C SER A 75 -18.77 26.91 9.03
N VAL A 76 -18.19 27.83 8.25
CA VAL A 76 -18.50 29.27 8.35
C VAL A 76 -19.95 29.53 7.96
N THR A 77 -20.42 28.96 6.85
CA THR A 77 -21.82 29.13 6.41
C THR A 77 -22.81 28.48 7.38
N TRP A 78 -22.46 27.34 7.99
CA TRP A 78 -23.24 26.73 9.08
C TRP A 78 -23.33 27.65 10.31
N LEU A 79 -22.22 28.24 10.76
CA LEU A 79 -22.20 29.17 11.88
C LEU A 79 -23.06 30.42 11.61
N LEU A 80 -22.98 30.98 10.40
CA LEU A 80 -23.81 32.10 9.98
C LEU A 80 -25.30 31.75 10.01
N HIS A 81 -25.66 30.57 9.52
CA HIS A 81 -27.04 30.10 9.55
C HIS A 81 -27.53 29.85 11.00
N ASP A 82 -26.75 29.17 11.84
CA ASP A 82 -27.11 28.95 13.25
C ASP A 82 -27.26 30.28 14.00
N TRP A 83 -26.40 31.26 13.73
CA TRP A 83 -26.53 32.62 14.26
C TRP A 83 -27.84 33.31 13.82
N ARG A 84 -28.23 33.20 12.54
CA ARG A 84 -29.51 33.72 12.04
C ARG A 84 -30.71 33.06 12.72
N VAL A 85 -30.70 31.73 12.85
CA VAL A 85 -31.78 30.99 13.54
C VAL A 85 -31.87 31.42 15.00
N ARG A 86 -30.76 31.50 15.73
CA ARG A 86 -30.75 31.99 17.12
C ARG A 86 -31.28 33.41 17.25
N SER A 87 -30.90 34.28 16.32
CA SER A 87 -31.34 35.68 16.30
C SER A 87 -32.85 35.78 16.06
N TYR A 88 -33.38 34.96 15.14
CA TYR A 88 -34.81 34.90 14.84
C TYR A 88 -35.65 34.30 15.98
N VAL A 89 -35.19 33.19 16.60
CA VAL A 89 -35.86 32.63 17.78
C VAL A 89 -35.87 33.64 18.94
N SER A 90 -34.77 34.39 19.11
CA SER A 90 -34.70 35.48 20.10
C SER A 90 -35.69 36.61 19.80
N SER A 91 -35.89 36.98 18.53
CA SER A 91 -36.90 37.99 18.16
C SER A 91 -38.32 37.48 18.39
N LEU A 92 -38.63 36.23 18.03
CA LEU A 92 -39.94 35.62 18.31
C LEU A 92 -40.24 35.59 19.81
N PHE A 93 -39.25 35.23 20.63
CA PHE A 93 -39.36 35.27 22.09
C PHE A 93 -39.61 36.70 22.62
N LYS A 94 -38.90 37.70 22.09
CA LYS A 94 -39.14 39.11 22.47
C LYS A 94 -40.53 39.59 22.06
N GLU A 95 -41.01 39.19 20.88
CA GLU A 95 -42.35 39.53 20.41
C GLU A 95 -43.44 38.86 21.24
N SER A 96 -43.28 37.60 21.62
CA SER A 96 -44.27 36.90 22.47
C SER A 96 -44.36 37.55 23.85
N GLN A 97 -43.23 37.94 24.44
CA GLN A 97 -43.17 38.72 25.68
C GLN A 97 -43.88 40.08 25.53
N LEU A 98 -43.65 40.79 24.43
CA LEU A 98 -44.32 42.07 24.15
C LEU A 98 -45.83 41.92 23.95
N ARG A 99 -46.29 40.84 23.29
CA ARG A 99 -47.72 40.55 23.10
C ARG A 99 -48.40 40.21 24.42
N ALA A 100 -47.76 39.40 25.28
CA ALA A 100 -48.25 39.11 26.63
C ALA A 100 -48.38 40.40 27.45
N ALA A 101 -47.34 41.24 27.47
CA ALA A 101 -47.37 42.53 28.19
C ALA A 101 -48.45 43.49 27.67
N LYS A 102 -48.71 43.52 26.34
CA LYS A 102 -49.79 44.31 25.74
C LYS A 102 -51.18 43.78 26.11
N GLN A 103 -51.34 42.46 26.22
CA GLN A 103 -52.60 41.85 26.65
C GLN A 103 -52.89 42.13 28.13
N ASP A 104 -51.86 42.06 28.99
CA ASP A 104 -51.98 42.44 30.40
C ASP A 104 -52.39 43.91 30.56
N LEU A 105 -51.76 44.82 29.81
CA LEU A 105 -52.13 46.24 29.77
C LEU A 105 -53.57 46.47 29.29
N LYS A 106 -54.03 45.70 28.30
CA LYS A 106 -55.40 45.81 27.78
C LYS A 106 -56.44 45.29 28.78
N GLN A 107 -56.14 44.20 29.49
CA GLN A 107 -57.00 43.71 30.58
C GLN A 107 -57.06 44.69 31.76
N LEU A 108 -55.93 45.30 32.13
CA LEU A 108 -55.88 46.39 33.12
C LEU A 108 -56.73 47.59 32.68
N GLY A 109 -56.66 47.97 31.40
CA GLY A 109 -57.47 49.06 30.84
C GLY A 109 -58.97 48.76 30.77
N GLU A 110 -59.37 47.52 30.49
CA GLU A 110 -60.79 47.08 30.48
C GLU A 110 -61.38 46.93 31.90
N GLN A 111 -60.55 46.72 32.92
CA GLN A 111 -60.97 46.71 34.33
C GLN A 111 -61.15 48.12 34.92
N VAL A 112 -60.63 49.16 34.27
CA VAL A 112 -60.87 50.56 34.67
C VAL A 112 -62.14 51.07 33.97
N LYS A 113 -63.30 50.81 34.57
CA LYS A 113 -64.52 51.57 34.26
C LYS A 113 -64.38 52.99 34.83
N VAL A 114 -64.33 53.98 33.95
CA VAL A 114 -64.45 55.39 34.33
C VAL A 114 -65.90 55.64 34.75
N GLU A 115 -66.16 55.72 36.06
CA GLU A 115 -67.33 56.44 36.56
C GLU A 115 -67.02 57.93 36.53
N ALA A 116 -67.77 58.66 35.70
CA ALA A 116 -67.79 60.11 35.74
C ALA A 116 -68.62 60.55 36.96
N SER A 117 -67.98 61.09 37.99
CA SER A 117 -68.64 61.94 38.97
C SER A 117 -67.67 62.97 39.54
N GLY A 118 -68.22 64.12 39.88
CA GLY A 118 -67.52 65.38 40.09
C GLY A 118 -66.68 65.47 41.36
N GLN A 119 -65.72 66.39 41.28
CA GLN A 119 -65.34 67.38 42.29
C GLN A 119 -64.72 66.94 43.64
N HIS A 120 -63.58 67.59 43.89
CA HIS A 120 -62.95 67.99 45.16
C HIS A 120 -61.91 67.07 45.86
N THR A 121 -60.66 67.55 45.80
CA THR A 121 -59.63 67.73 46.85
C THR A 121 -59.23 66.60 47.82
N GLU A 122 -57.92 66.29 47.74
CA GLU A 122 -56.92 66.04 48.80
C GLU A 122 -56.87 64.73 49.63
N THR A 123 -55.60 64.35 49.86
CA THR A 123 -54.99 63.45 50.88
C THR A 123 -54.82 61.95 50.61
N GLU A 124 -53.57 61.52 50.85
CA GLU A 124 -53.02 60.15 50.81
C GLU A 124 -53.63 59.26 51.89
N GLU A 125 -53.92 58.00 51.55
CA GLU A 125 -53.70 56.87 52.46
C GLU A 125 -53.67 55.55 51.68
N ALA A 126 -52.76 54.65 52.08
CA ALA A 126 -52.54 53.35 51.47
C ALA A 126 -53.69 52.40 51.81
N VAL A 127 -54.27 51.76 50.78
CA VAL A 127 -55.25 50.68 50.93
C VAL A 127 -54.65 49.40 50.35
N GLU A 128 -54.28 48.48 51.24
CA GLU A 128 -54.13 47.06 50.93
C GLU A 128 -55.47 46.50 50.47
N ASN A 129 -55.54 46.03 49.22
CA ASN A 129 -56.67 45.24 48.74
C ASN A 129 -56.24 43.78 48.60
N GLU A 130 -56.63 42.96 49.58
CA GLU A 130 -56.74 41.51 49.42
C GLU A 130 -57.86 41.19 48.41
N ALA A 131 -57.49 40.78 47.19
CA ALA A 131 -58.41 40.17 46.25
C ALA A 131 -58.25 38.64 46.28
N LYS A 132 -59.31 37.94 46.70
CA LYS A 132 -59.45 36.47 46.63
C LYS A 132 -59.38 35.97 45.17
N PRO A 133 -58.91 34.73 44.94
CA PRO A 133 -58.42 34.27 43.65
C PRO A 133 -59.57 33.83 42.74
N ASN A 134 -59.99 34.70 41.82
CA ASN A 134 -60.86 34.31 40.72
C ASN A 134 -60.05 34.26 39.42
N GLY A 135 -59.65 33.05 39.04
CA GLY A 135 -59.57 32.59 37.65
C GLY A 135 -58.74 33.38 36.64
N ALA A 136 -57.79 34.22 37.07
CA ALA A 136 -56.88 34.89 36.15
C ALA A 136 -55.91 33.84 35.57
N VAL A 137 -56.10 33.52 34.29
CA VAL A 137 -55.10 32.81 33.51
C VAL A 137 -53.89 33.72 33.41
N VAL A 138 -52.89 33.49 34.26
CA VAL A 138 -51.57 34.11 34.15
C VAL A 138 -51.04 33.81 32.74
N PRO A 139 -50.66 34.82 31.93
CA PRO A 139 -50.04 34.55 30.64
C PRO A 139 -48.76 33.76 30.88
N ARG A 140 -48.71 32.55 30.34
CA ARG A 140 -47.57 31.65 30.53
C ARG A 140 -46.39 32.24 29.75
N ASN A 141 -45.35 32.68 30.47
CA ASN A 141 -44.08 33.09 29.88
C ASN A 141 -43.52 31.92 29.05
N MET A 142 -43.54 32.06 27.72
CA MET A 142 -42.98 31.09 26.81
C MET A 142 -41.47 30.97 27.05
N THR A 143 -40.96 29.78 27.33
CA THR A 143 -39.51 29.52 27.46
C THR A 143 -38.83 29.54 26.08
N PRO A 144 -37.50 29.78 25.97
CA PRO A 144 -36.78 29.70 24.69
C PRO A 144 -36.97 28.37 23.95
N ARG A 145 -37.22 27.28 24.69
CA ARG A 145 -37.50 25.94 24.15
C ARG A 145 -38.93 25.81 23.59
N GLU A 146 -39.89 26.54 24.14
CA GLU A 146 -41.26 26.61 23.61
C GLU A 146 -41.32 27.52 22.38
N ALA A 147 -40.53 28.61 22.34
CA ALA A 147 -40.37 29.42 21.12
C ALA A 147 -39.75 28.64 19.95
N GLU A 148 -38.85 27.70 20.24
CA GLU A 148 -38.29 26.78 19.22
C GLU A 148 -39.31 25.74 18.73
N LEU A 149 -40.34 25.42 19.53
CA LEU A 149 -41.43 24.50 19.17
C LEU A 149 -42.50 25.17 18.28
N GLU A 150 -42.54 26.51 18.21
CA GLU A 150 -43.39 27.22 17.25
C GLU A 150 -42.88 27.13 15.81
N LEU A 151 -41.61 26.74 15.62
CA LEU A 151 -41.08 26.46 14.28
C LEU A 151 -41.76 25.22 13.71
N ARG A 152 -42.28 25.34 12.48
CA ARG A 152 -42.90 24.22 11.75
C ARG A 152 -41.96 23.00 11.76
N PRO A 153 -42.46 21.79 12.10
CA PRO A 153 -41.67 20.58 12.04
C PRO A 153 -41.24 20.30 10.60
N LEU A 154 -40.00 19.81 10.44
CA LEU A 154 -39.47 19.44 9.13
C LEU A 154 -40.31 18.33 8.51
N SER A 155 -40.65 18.49 7.24
CA SER A 155 -41.22 17.41 6.45
C SER A 155 -40.17 16.32 6.19
N ALA A 156 -40.64 15.10 5.88
CA ALA A 156 -39.76 14.01 5.46
C ALA A 156 -38.93 14.40 4.24
N TRP A 157 -39.52 15.14 3.29
CA TRP A 157 -38.82 15.61 2.10
C TRP A 157 -37.72 16.62 2.40
N GLU A 158 -37.98 17.62 3.25
CA GLU A 158 -36.96 18.58 3.70
C GLU A 158 -35.81 17.87 4.43
N THR A 159 -36.13 16.87 5.24
CA THR A 159 -35.12 16.05 5.95
C THR A 159 -34.24 15.29 4.96
N VAL A 160 -34.83 14.67 3.93
CA VAL A 160 -34.08 13.99 2.86
C VAL A 160 -33.22 14.96 2.07
N GLN A 161 -33.76 16.13 1.71
CA GLN A 161 -33.01 17.16 0.99
C GLN A 161 -31.79 17.64 1.81
N THR A 162 -31.95 17.82 3.11
CA THR A 162 -30.85 18.16 4.02
C THR A 162 -29.80 17.06 4.09
N LEU A 163 -30.20 15.79 4.15
CA LEU A 163 -29.24 14.67 4.15
C LEU A 163 -28.46 14.57 2.84
N VAL A 164 -29.13 14.82 1.70
CA VAL A 164 -28.52 14.72 0.37
C VAL A 164 -27.67 15.94 0.03
N LEU A 165 -28.14 17.16 0.30
CA LEU A 165 -27.51 18.41 -0.15
C LEU A 165 -26.68 19.08 0.94
N GLY A 166 -26.99 18.81 2.21
CA GLY A 166 -26.23 19.31 3.36
C GLY A 166 -26.45 20.75 3.74
N HIS A 167 -27.51 21.37 3.25
CA HIS A 167 -27.90 22.72 3.66
C HIS A 167 -28.52 22.71 5.07
N SER A 168 -28.35 23.80 5.80
CA SER A 168 -28.98 23.97 7.11
C SER A 168 -30.49 24.14 6.99
N THR A 169 -31.20 23.80 8.07
CA THR A 169 -32.66 23.88 8.20
C THR A 169 -33.06 24.75 9.39
N ARG A 170 -34.37 24.90 9.62
CA ARG A 170 -34.89 25.56 10.82
C ARG A 170 -34.66 24.76 12.12
N SER A 171 -34.38 23.46 12.04
CA SER A 171 -34.14 22.62 13.23
C SER A 171 -32.67 22.61 13.65
N ARG A 172 -32.39 23.22 14.82
CA ARG A 172 -31.02 23.28 15.37
C ARG A 172 -30.44 21.90 15.68
N ARG A 173 -31.27 20.96 16.14
CA ARG A 173 -30.84 19.58 16.45
C ARG A 173 -30.39 18.83 15.21
N VAL A 174 -31.14 18.96 14.11
CA VAL A 174 -30.80 18.32 12.82
C VAL A 174 -29.53 18.95 12.26
N ASN A 175 -29.41 20.28 12.30
CA ASN A 175 -28.22 20.98 11.83
C ASN A 175 -26.97 20.60 12.63
N LEU A 176 -27.09 20.47 13.95
CA LEU A 176 -25.99 20.07 14.81
C LEU A 176 -25.56 18.62 14.56
N ALA A 177 -26.52 17.70 14.40
CA ALA A 177 -26.22 16.31 14.06
C ALA A 177 -25.49 16.20 12.71
N TYR A 178 -25.93 16.98 11.71
CA TYR A 178 -25.32 16.98 10.39
C TYR A 178 -23.92 17.63 10.38
N PHE A 179 -23.74 18.72 11.15
CA PHE A 179 -22.41 19.31 11.38
C PHE A 179 -21.47 18.32 12.08
N ALA A 180 -21.95 17.60 13.11
CA ALA A 180 -21.18 16.56 13.77
C ALA A 180 -20.77 15.43 12.82
N ALA A 181 -21.66 15.04 11.89
CA ALA A 181 -21.31 14.08 10.83
C ALA A 181 -20.22 14.62 9.87
N HIS A 182 -20.27 15.91 9.52
CA HIS A 182 -19.22 16.55 8.70
C HIS A 182 -17.90 16.63 9.45
N ALA A 183 -17.93 17.00 10.73
CA ALA A 183 -16.76 17.03 11.58
C ALA A 183 -16.13 15.63 11.71
N LEU A 184 -16.95 14.59 11.89
CA LEU A 184 -16.49 13.21 11.93
C LEU A 184 -15.86 12.76 10.61
N LEU A 185 -16.47 13.10 9.47
CA LEU A 185 -15.90 12.83 8.15
C LEU A 185 -14.56 13.59 7.95
N PHE A 186 -14.46 14.82 8.43
CA PHE A 186 -13.22 15.59 8.40
C PHE A 186 -12.13 14.98 9.28
N LEU A 187 -12.51 14.38 10.42
CA LEU A 187 -11.59 13.61 11.25
C LEU A 187 -11.08 12.35 10.55
N PHE A 188 -11.89 11.67 9.73
CA PHE A 188 -11.40 10.54 8.92
C PHE A 188 -10.41 10.97 7.85
N TYR A 189 -10.70 12.09 7.19
CA TYR A 189 -9.76 12.73 6.28
C TYR A 189 -8.44 13.04 7.01
N LEU A 190 -8.52 13.70 8.16
CA LEU A 190 -7.34 14.12 8.93
C LEU A 190 -6.54 12.91 9.41
N ASP A 191 -7.23 11.86 9.88
CA ASP A 191 -6.64 10.58 10.28
C ASP A 191 -5.80 9.98 9.15
N PHE A 192 -6.37 9.78 7.96
CA PHE A 192 -5.63 9.22 6.83
C PHE A 192 -4.55 10.17 6.29
N PHE A 193 -4.83 11.47 6.21
CA PHE A 193 -3.90 12.48 5.69
C PHE A 193 -2.64 12.59 6.55
N THR A 194 -2.80 12.48 7.87
CA THR A 194 -1.71 12.64 8.82
C THR A 194 -1.11 11.33 9.27
N SER A 195 -1.79 10.19 9.09
CA SER A 195 -1.37 8.94 9.70
C SER A 195 0.05 8.50 9.32
N PRO A 196 0.54 8.65 8.08
CA PRO A 196 1.90 8.23 7.74
C PRO A 196 3.00 9.01 8.47
N TYR A 197 2.64 10.13 9.13
CA TYR A 197 3.58 11.03 9.81
C TYR A 197 3.31 11.17 11.31
N LEU A 198 2.03 11.14 11.71
CA LEU A 198 1.56 11.24 13.09
C LEU A 198 1.37 9.88 13.77
N TYR A 199 1.55 8.78 13.05
CA TYR A 199 1.84 7.49 13.67
C TYR A 199 3.34 7.18 13.70
N PRO A 200 4.15 7.90 14.51
CA PRO A 200 5.31 7.27 15.08
C PRO A 200 4.80 6.43 16.25
N SER A 201 4.57 5.13 16.02
CA SER A 201 4.69 4.22 17.14
C SER A 201 6.16 4.25 17.56
N HIS A 202 6.43 4.18 18.85
CA HIS A 202 7.69 3.74 19.45
C HIS A 202 8.44 2.60 18.71
N LEU A 203 7.83 1.94 17.71
CA LEU A 203 8.41 0.93 16.83
C LEU A 203 9.28 1.51 15.70
N GLU A 204 9.06 2.73 15.19
CA GLU A 204 9.83 3.25 14.03
C GLU A 204 11.34 3.37 14.37
N HIS A 205 11.64 4.03 15.49
CA HIS A 205 13.03 4.22 15.92
C HIS A 205 13.69 2.88 16.31
N ASN A 206 12.92 2.01 16.95
CA ASN A 206 13.37 0.70 17.46
C ASN A 206 13.09 -0.46 16.50
N LEU A 207 12.79 -0.21 15.22
CA LEU A 207 12.43 -1.27 14.28
C LEU A 207 13.59 -2.25 14.09
N TYR A 208 13.43 -3.46 14.60
CA TYR A 208 14.28 -4.60 14.29
C TYR A 208 13.66 -5.41 13.17
N PHE A 209 14.42 -5.63 12.10
CA PHE A 209 14.07 -6.63 11.10
C PHE A 209 15.31 -7.37 10.64
N SER A 210 15.08 -8.60 10.18
CA SER A 210 16.14 -9.45 9.64
C SER A 210 15.52 -10.36 8.58
N ARG A 211 16.14 -10.47 7.41
CA ARG A 211 15.62 -11.28 6.31
C ARG A 211 16.74 -11.83 5.44
N VAL A 212 16.39 -12.80 4.61
CA VAL A 212 17.24 -13.23 3.49
C VAL A 212 16.78 -12.49 2.25
N GLY A 213 17.70 -11.79 1.60
CA GLY A 213 17.50 -11.09 0.33
C GLY A 213 17.76 -12.03 -0.84
N ALA A 214 18.68 -11.63 -1.72
CA ALA A 214 19.12 -12.43 -2.84
C ALA A 214 19.70 -13.77 -2.38
N ILE A 215 19.26 -14.82 -3.04
CA ILE A 215 19.79 -16.18 -2.91
C ILE A 215 20.34 -16.55 -4.28
N GLY A 216 21.50 -17.19 -4.29
CA GLY A 216 22.06 -17.82 -5.48
C GLY A 216 22.31 -19.30 -5.23
N PRO A 217 22.94 -19.98 -6.20
CA PRO A 217 23.33 -21.38 -6.01
C PRO A 217 24.41 -21.56 -4.93
N THR A 218 25.30 -20.59 -4.78
CA THR A 218 26.44 -20.68 -3.87
C THR A 218 26.52 -19.52 -2.88
N SER A 219 25.46 -18.72 -2.79
CA SER A 219 25.44 -17.53 -1.93
C SER A 219 24.06 -17.21 -1.39
N ALA A 220 24.02 -16.49 -0.27
CA ALA A 220 22.80 -15.91 0.28
C ALA A 220 23.11 -14.60 1.00
N THR A 221 22.35 -13.55 0.69
CA THR A 221 22.49 -12.23 1.31
C THR A 221 21.57 -12.14 2.52
N VAL A 222 22.16 -11.92 3.69
CA VAL A 222 21.43 -11.59 4.92
C VAL A 222 21.34 -10.08 5.04
N HIS A 223 20.14 -9.55 5.25
CA HIS A 223 19.87 -8.12 5.37
C HIS A 223 19.15 -7.82 6.69
N VAL A 224 19.63 -6.82 7.42
CA VAL A 224 19.15 -6.51 8.77
C VAL A 224 19.02 -5.01 9.01
N ARG A 225 18.12 -4.64 9.91
CA ARG A 225 18.14 -3.36 10.62
C ARG A 225 18.18 -3.62 12.13
N TYR A 226 19.14 -3.01 12.81
CA TYR A 226 19.40 -3.29 14.23
C TYR A 226 19.80 -2.01 15.00
N PRO A 227 18.82 -1.17 15.41
CA PRO A 227 19.08 0.11 16.08
C PRO A 227 19.60 -0.03 17.53
N TYR A 228 20.23 1.03 18.02
CA TYR A 228 20.81 1.18 19.37
C TYR A 228 20.25 2.44 20.09
N PRO A 229 20.05 2.43 21.44
CA PRO A 229 20.22 1.31 22.37
C PRO A 229 19.18 0.20 22.19
N LEU A 230 19.52 -1.00 22.63
CA LEU A 230 18.59 -2.13 22.69
C LEU A 230 17.44 -1.77 23.64
N GLY A 231 16.30 -1.33 23.13
CA GLY A 231 15.09 -1.18 23.94
C GLY A 231 14.67 -2.54 24.52
N PRO A 232 14.09 -2.61 25.74
CA PRO A 232 13.66 -3.88 26.32
C PRO A 232 12.62 -4.58 25.42
N PRO A 233 12.78 -5.88 25.09
CA PRO A 233 11.91 -6.61 24.14
C PRO A 233 10.45 -6.79 24.54
N ASP A 234 10.11 -6.54 25.81
CA ASP A 234 8.94 -7.17 26.44
C ASP A 234 7.59 -6.46 26.18
N ASP A 235 7.59 -5.29 25.54
CA ASP A 235 6.35 -4.59 25.16
C ASP A 235 5.90 -4.85 23.70
N TYR A 236 6.66 -5.64 22.92
CA TYR A 236 6.51 -5.69 21.46
C TYR A 236 5.62 -6.82 20.91
N SER A 237 5.23 -7.81 21.72
CA SER A 237 4.46 -8.98 21.24
C SER A 237 2.97 -8.94 21.59
N GLN A 238 2.57 -8.04 22.48
CA GLN A 238 1.19 -7.83 22.88
C GLN A 238 0.92 -6.36 22.57
N GLY A 239 0.07 -6.06 21.60
CA GLY A 239 -0.24 -4.67 21.26
C GLY A 239 -1.05 -3.92 22.34
N GLY A 240 -0.72 -4.12 23.62
CA GLY A 240 -1.27 -3.45 24.76
C GLY A 240 -0.75 -2.02 24.86
N ILE A 241 -1.68 -1.13 25.11
CA ILE A 241 -1.44 0.25 25.50
C ILE A 241 -0.54 0.25 26.74
N VAL A 242 0.57 0.98 26.68
CA VAL A 242 1.35 1.39 27.86
C VAL A 242 0.36 1.84 28.95
N GLY A 243 0.39 1.13 30.08
CA GLY A 243 -0.65 1.12 31.09
C GLY A 243 -1.23 2.49 31.44
N LEU A 244 -2.53 2.66 31.17
CA LEU A 244 -3.35 3.60 31.93
C LEU A 244 -3.48 3.05 33.36
N PRO A 245 -3.21 3.84 34.40
CA PRO A 245 -3.22 3.36 35.77
C PRO A 245 -4.66 3.32 36.29
N PHE A 246 -5.43 2.32 35.87
CA PHE A 246 -6.71 1.99 36.49
C PHE A 246 -6.75 0.49 36.79
N GLY A 247 -6.21 0.13 37.95
CA GLY A 247 -6.22 -1.26 38.43
C GLY A 247 -5.51 -1.45 39.77
N LYS A 248 -6.21 -1.06 40.85
CA LYS A 248 -6.01 -1.42 42.27
C LYS A 248 -4.56 -1.41 42.81
N GLY A 249 -4.23 -0.30 43.48
CA GLY A 249 -3.01 -0.16 44.25
C GLY A 249 -2.87 -1.18 45.38
N ASN A 250 -1.64 -1.66 45.54
CA ASN A 250 -1.02 -1.78 46.84
C ASN A 250 -0.09 -0.57 47.02
N GLU A 251 -0.09 -0.01 48.21
CA GLU A 251 0.40 1.31 48.57
C GLU A 251 1.94 1.48 48.47
N ARG A 252 2.33 2.76 48.30
CA ARG A 252 3.67 3.40 48.39
C ARG A 252 4.46 3.60 47.09
N ALA A 253 4.29 4.79 46.51
CA ALA A 253 5.35 5.80 46.37
C ALA A 253 4.76 7.04 45.68
N GLU A 254 4.81 8.18 46.36
CA GLU A 254 4.25 9.45 45.95
C GLU A 254 5.11 10.20 44.92
N ARG A 255 4.41 10.94 44.04
CA ARG A 255 4.73 12.27 43.49
C ARG A 255 6.11 12.50 42.84
N ALA A 256 6.12 12.51 41.51
CA ALA A 256 6.82 13.54 40.74
C ALA A 256 6.02 13.88 39.48
N THR A 257 5.58 15.13 39.40
CA THR A 257 4.75 15.73 38.36
C THR A 257 5.56 16.05 37.10
N TRP A 258 4.98 15.72 35.94
CA TRP A 258 5.44 16.07 34.59
C TRP A 258 5.27 17.56 34.28
N GLY A 259 6.19 18.41 34.78
CA GLY A 259 6.18 19.82 34.42
C GLY A 259 7.39 20.57 34.97
N ALA A 260 8.51 20.50 34.24
CA ALA A 260 9.58 21.51 34.20
C ALA A 260 10.85 20.89 33.59
N LEU A 261 10.92 20.76 32.26
CA LEU A 261 12.19 20.58 31.54
C LEU A 261 12.10 21.31 30.20
N ILE A 262 11.97 22.63 30.28
CA ILE A 262 12.49 23.57 29.29
C ILE A 262 13.19 24.66 30.10
N GLU A 263 14.41 24.95 29.66
CA GLU A 263 15.30 26.08 30.02
C GLU A 263 16.34 25.92 31.13
N GLU A 264 17.54 26.35 30.71
CA GLU A 264 18.70 26.89 31.39
C GLU A 264 19.97 26.05 31.63
N GLU A 265 21.04 26.72 31.23
CA GLU A 265 22.41 26.31 31.02
C GLU A 265 23.22 26.16 32.32
N ALA A 266 24.27 25.35 32.22
CA ALA A 266 25.60 25.50 32.80
C ALA A 266 25.75 26.29 34.12
N THR A 267 26.19 25.61 35.19
CA THR A 267 27.46 25.91 35.88
C THR A 267 27.77 24.87 36.98
N ASP A 268 29.00 24.37 36.92
CA ASP A 268 29.91 24.00 38.00
C ASP A 268 29.55 22.93 39.09
N GLY A 269 30.55 22.11 39.42
CA GLY A 269 30.87 21.84 40.82
C GLY A 269 30.26 20.63 41.52
N SER A 270 30.74 19.44 41.17
CA SER A 270 30.97 18.29 42.07
C SER A 270 29.96 17.98 43.20
N LEU A 271 29.11 16.98 42.96
CA LEU A 271 28.72 15.99 43.98
C LEU A 271 28.99 14.60 43.41
N GLY A 272 30.28 14.23 43.40
CA GLY A 272 30.71 12.86 43.20
C GLY A 272 30.37 12.04 44.44
N GLY A 273 29.85 10.83 44.22
CA GLY A 273 29.85 9.82 45.27
C GLY A 273 28.62 8.91 45.40
N PHE A 274 27.76 8.74 44.38
CA PHE A 274 26.80 7.61 44.35
C PHE A 274 26.45 7.14 42.91
N LEU A 275 27.39 7.27 41.98
CA LEU A 275 27.27 6.81 40.58
C LEU A 275 28.54 6.09 40.12
N HIS A 276 28.77 4.90 40.64
CA HIS A 276 29.65 3.82 40.12
C HIS A 276 29.09 2.54 40.78
N ASP A 277 28.48 1.56 40.12
CA ASP A 277 28.85 0.89 38.87
C ASP A 277 27.60 0.45 38.07
N GLY A 278 27.35 1.13 36.96
CA GLY A 278 26.37 0.67 35.96
C GLY A 278 26.58 1.27 34.56
N ASN A 279 27.63 2.07 34.38
CA ASN A 279 27.82 2.95 33.21
C ASN A 279 29.06 2.63 32.37
N GLU A 280 29.64 1.42 32.49
CA GLU A 280 30.74 0.99 31.61
C GLU A 280 30.33 0.13 30.41
N VAL A 281 29.06 -0.21 30.24
CA VAL A 281 28.62 -0.98 29.07
C VAL A 281 27.87 -0.06 28.12
N PHE A 282 28.22 -0.14 26.84
CA PHE A 282 27.57 0.48 25.68
C PHE A 282 28.03 1.88 25.23
N ARG A 283 29.34 2.02 24.97
CA ARG A 283 29.83 2.97 23.94
C ARG A 283 29.92 2.25 22.58
N ASN A 284 29.00 2.58 21.66
CA ASN A 284 28.96 2.18 20.23
C ASN A 284 28.64 0.67 19.95
N PRO A 285 27.80 0.30 18.95
CA PRO A 285 27.33 -1.05 18.78
C PRO A 285 28.43 -1.87 18.11
N GLU A 286 28.94 -2.83 18.86
CA GLU A 286 29.92 -3.78 18.39
C GLU A 286 29.35 -4.50 17.15
N PRO A 287 30.20 -4.82 16.17
CA PRO A 287 29.70 -5.33 14.91
C PRO A 287 28.94 -6.65 15.13
N LEU A 288 27.82 -6.82 14.43
CA LEU A 288 27.10 -8.09 14.40
C LEU A 288 27.77 -9.00 13.37
N ARG A 289 27.78 -10.30 13.64
CA ARG A 289 28.24 -11.30 12.68
C ARG A 289 27.10 -12.23 12.34
N VAL A 290 26.95 -12.51 11.05
CA VAL A 290 26.11 -13.61 10.59
C VAL A 290 26.84 -14.91 10.90
N VAL A 291 26.17 -15.82 11.59
CA VAL A 291 26.65 -17.19 11.79
C VAL A 291 25.66 -18.15 11.15
N TYR A 292 26.16 -19.19 10.49
CA TYR A 292 25.33 -20.09 9.69
C TYR A 292 25.81 -21.53 9.78
N ARG A 293 24.97 -22.49 9.41
CA ARG A 293 25.34 -23.89 9.26
C ARG A 293 24.39 -24.62 8.34
N GLU A 294 24.86 -25.70 7.72
CA GLU A 294 24.04 -26.62 6.94
C GLU A 294 23.08 -27.39 7.85
N VAL A 295 21.83 -27.54 7.42
CA VAL A 295 20.83 -28.36 8.10
C VAL A 295 20.96 -29.79 7.60
N ILE A 296 21.41 -30.71 8.47
CA ILE A 296 21.43 -32.15 8.18
C ILE A 296 20.13 -32.75 8.71
N ASP A 297 19.31 -33.29 7.82
CA ASP A 297 18.18 -34.13 8.22
C ASP A 297 18.72 -35.43 8.85
N VAL A 298 18.75 -35.46 10.17
CA VAL A 298 18.94 -36.70 10.93
C VAL A 298 17.62 -37.46 10.79
N GLY A 299 17.54 -38.31 9.76
CA GLY A 299 16.30 -38.92 9.25
C GLY A 299 15.25 -39.23 10.31
N ALA A 300 14.06 -38.65 10.14
CA ALA A 300 12.85 -39.20 10.74
C ALA A 300 12.70 -40.65 10.27
N PRO A 301 12.39 -41.62 11.15
CA PRO A 301 12.25 -43.01 10.75
C PRO A 301 11.15 -43.09 9.69
N SER A 302 11.49 -43.64 8.51
CA SER A 302 10.53 -43.80 7.42
C SER A 302 9.30 -44.51 7.96
N ARG A 303 8.12 -43.90 7.83
CA ARG A 303 6.85 -44.61 7.92
C ARG A 303 6.74 -45.53 6.71
N SER A 304 7.42 -46.68 6.76
CA SER A 304 7.19 -47.77 5.82
C SER A 304 6.87 -49.06 6.59
N ARG A 305 5.71 -49.61 6.25
CA ARG A 305 5.18 -50.94 6.58
C ARG A 305 4.95 -51.28 8.06
N ARG A 306 3.69 -51.10 8.46
CA ARG A 306 2.99 -51.90 9.47
C ARG A 306 3.22 -53.40 9.18
N ARG A 307 4.08 -54.06 9.97
CA ARG A 307 4.12 -55.52 10.11
C ARG A 307 3.82 -55.85 11.57
N SER A 308 2.94 -56.82 11.75
CA SER A 308 2.38 -57.31 13.01
C SER A 308 3.45 -57.83 13.98
N PRO A 309 3.18 -57.85 15.31
CA PRO A 309 4.17 -58.22 16.31
C PRO A 309 4.21 -59.74 16.51
N SER A 310 5.41 -60.33 16.52
CA SER A 310 5.65 -61.64 17.12
C SER A 310 6.98 -61.64 17.90
N SER A 311 6.82 -61.76 19.22
CA SER A 311 7.67 -62.43 20.23
C SER A 311 9.21 -62.45 20.12
N ALA A 312 9.83 -61.82 21.12
CA ALA A 312 10.94 -62.29 21.98
C ALA A 312 12.24 -62.80 21.36
N SER A 313 13.35 -62.10 21.61
CA SER A 313 14.42 -62.48 22.57
C SER A 313 15.58 -61.49 22.50
N ASP A 314 16.20 -61.29 23.65
CA ASP A 314 17.42 -60.51 23.87
C ASP A 314 18.61 -61.07 23.08
N ASP A 315 19.44 -60.19 22.50
CA ASP A 315 20.90 -60.33 22.52
C ASP A 315 21.56 -59.05 21.97
N GLU A 316 22.44 -58.47 22.79
CA GLU A 316 23.41 -57.44 22.40
C GLU A 316 24.38 -58.00 21.35
N ALA A 317 24.37 -57.42 20.16
CA ALA A 317 25.52 -57.47 19.26
C ALA A 317 25.61 -56.17 18.47
N ALA A 318 26.65 -55.39 18.74
CA ALA A 318 27.02 -54.21 17.98
C ALA A 318 27.27 -54.60 16.50
N LEU A 319 26.41 -54.11 15.60
CA LEU A 319 26.63 -54.19 14.16
C LEU A 319 27.38 -52.92 13.67
N PRO A 320 28.56 -53.06 13.04
CA PRO A 320 29.24 -51.94 12.41
C PRO A 320 28.70 -51.76 10.98
N GLY A 321 28.26 -50.56 10.65
CA GLY A 321 27.94 -50.21 9.26
C GLY A 321 26.73 -49.30 9.12
N SER A 322 26.86 -48.04 9.54
CA SER A 322 26.02 -46.99 8.94
C SER A 322 26.52 -46.75 7.51
N PRO A 323 25.65 -46.72 6.48
CA PRO A 323 26.08 -46.37 5.13
C PRO A 323 26.60 -44.94 5.14
N ALA A 324 27.85 -44.79 4.71
CA ALA A 324 28.50 -43.49 4.55
C ALA A 324 27.67 -42.60 3.62
N SER A 325 27.67 -41.29 3.90
CA SER A 325 27.36 -40.29 2.87
C SER A 325 28.36 -40.42 1.72
N ILE A 326 28.02 -39.86 0.55
CA ILE A 326 28.85 -39.89 -0.67
C ILE A 326 30.28 -39.36 -0.41
N ASP A 327 30.52 -38.61 0.68
CA ASP A 327 31.81 -38.06 1.10
C ASP A 327 32.52 -38.81 2.26
N GLY A 328 32.01 -39.96 2.72
CA GLY A 328 32.72 -40.80 3.70
C GLY A 328 32.76 -40.27 5.14
N ARG A 329 32.02 -39.21 5.48
CA ARG A 329 32.03 -38.64 6.83
C ARG A 329 30.99 -39.32 7.74
N PRO A 330 31.33 -39.61 9.02
CA PRO A 330 30.35 -40.12 9.97
C PRO A 330 29.25 -39.07 10.20
N ARG A 331 27.98 -39.49 10.18
CA ARG A 331 26.83 -38.66 10.57
C ARG A 331 26.89 -38.36 12.07
N ALA A 332 27.71 -37.38 12.44
CA ALA A 332 27.83 -36.88 13.81
C ALA A 332 26.91 -35.68 14.05
N ALA A 333 26.59 -35.45 15.32
CA ALA A 333 25.77 -34.39 15.92
C ALA A 333 25.80 -33.04 15.19
N GLN A 334 24.67 -32.31 15.23
CA GLN A 334 24.45 -30.98 14.65
C GLN A 334 25.74 -30.21 14.35
N ARG A 335 25.95 -29.84 13.07
CA ARG A 335 27.15 -29.08 12.66
C ARG A 335 27.32 -27.83 13.53
N ARG A 336 28.58 -27.49 13.80
CA ARG A 336 28.94 -26.25 14.51
C ARG A 336 28.55 -25.05 13.64
N TRP A 337 28.26 -23.92 14.30
CA TRP A 337 28.04 -22.64 13.62
C TRP A 337 29.33 -22.16 12.96
N GLU A 338 29.25 -21.85 11.67
CA GLU A 338 30.31 -21.25 10.86
C GLU A 338 30.23 -19.73 10.91
N ARG A 339 31.38 -19.07 10.78
CA ARG A 339 31.48 -17.61 10.77
C ARG A 339 31.18 -17.10 9.37
N GLY A 340 30.08 -16.37 9.23
CA GLY A 340 29.72 -15.64 8.03
C GLY A 340 30.20 -14.18 8.07
N PRO A 341 29.62 -13.32 7.21
CA PRO A 341 30.03 -11.93 7.04
C PRO A 341 29.83 -11.09 8.30
N LEU A 342 30.67 -10.07 8.43
CA LEU A 342 30.57 -9.03 9.44
C LEU A 342 29.61 -7.94 8.96
N LEU A 343 28.70 -7.51 9.82
CA LEU A 343 27.71 -6.47 9.54
C LEU A 343 28.12 -5.18 10.27
N HIS A 344 28.36 -4.14 9.49
CA HIS A 344 28.69 -2.81 9.99
C HIS A 344 27.42 -1.96 10.06
N ILE A 345 26.92 -1.76 11.27
CA ILE A 345 25.63 -1.13 11.52
C ILE A 345 25.89 0.26 12.09
N THR A 346 25.47 1.31 11.39
CA THR A 346 25.75 2.70 11.78
C THR A 346 24.50 3.56 11.72
N ALA A 347 24.46 4.65 12.50
CA ALA A 347 23.37 5.62 12.42
C ALA A 347 23.25 6.25 11.02
N GLN A 348 24.38 6.39 10.31
CA GLN A 348 24.44 6.93 8.96
C GLN A 348 23.71 6.06 7.96
N SER A 349 23.72 4.72 8.13
CA SER A 349 22.96 3.78 7.28
C SER A 349 21.58 3.44 7.83
N ASP A 350 21.04 4.25 8.75
CA ASP A 350 19.81 3.96 9.50
C ASP A 350 19.81 2.59 10.18
N TRP A 351 20.98 2.22 10.69
CA TRP A 351 21.25 0.94 11.31
C TRP A 351 20.92 -0.25 10.42
N THR A 352 20.95 -0.07 9.09
CA THR A 352 20.81 -1.16 8.12
C THR A 352 22.17 -1.69 7.70
N ALA A 353 22.25 -3.00 7.48
CA ALA A 353 23.44 -3.66 6.93
C ALA A 353 23.05 -4.91 6.14
N SER A 354 23.87 -5.25 5.14
CA SER A 354 23.79 -6.49 4.40
C SER A 354 25.13 -7.22 4.44
N GLY A 355 25.09 -8.55 4.45
CA GLY A 355 26.27 -9.39 4.30
C GLY A 355 25.94 -10.65 3.51
N THR A 356 26.77 -10.96 2.53
CA THR A 356 26.63 -12.15 1.69
C THR A 356 27.42 -13.31 2.28
N ILE A 357 26.75 -14.44 2.50
CA ILE A 357 27.40 -15.71 2.78
C ILE A 357 27.78 -16.33 1.43
N GLU A 358 29.04 -16.71 1.24
CA GLU A 358 29.56 -17.28 0.00
C GLU A 358 30.00 -18.74 0.18
N ASN A 359 30.33 -19.39 -0.94
CA ASN A 359 30.83 -20.78 -0.99
C ASN A 359 29.86 -21.80 -0.38
N LEU A 360 28.56 -21.53 -0.50
CA LEU A 360 27.51 -22.48 -0.13
C LEU A 360 27.35 -23.56 -1.20
N TRP A 361 26.77 -24.69 -0.82
CA TRP A 361 26.39 -25.74 -1.75
C TRP A 361 25.04 -25.40 -2.41
N PRO A 362 24.86 -25.65 -3.72
CA PRO A 362 23.57 -25.51 -4.39
C PRO A 362 22.51 -26.44 -3.82
N ALA A 363 21.23 -26.05 -3.95
CA ALA A 363 20.08 -26.87 -3.53
C ALA A 363 20.20 -27.41 -2.08
N THR A 364 20.82 -26.64 -1.19
CA THR A 364 21.18 -27.08 0.16
C THR A 364 20.55 -26.18 1.21
N GLN A 365 19.98 -26.79 2.24
CA GLN A 365 19.33 -26.08 3.32
C GLN A 365 20.34 -25.58 4.35
N TYR A 366 20.23 -24.31 4.71
CA TYR A 366 21.02 -23.68 5.75
C TYR A 366 20.13 -23.03 6.80
N GLU A 367 20.68 -22.88 8.00
CA GLU A 367 20.12 -21.99 9.01
C GLU A 367 21.16 -20.97 9.48
N TRP A 368 20.67 -19.79 9.87
CA TRP A 368 21.51 -18.67 10.27
C TRP A 368 20.96 -17.92 11.50
N ARG A 369 21.87 -17.23 12.20
CA ARG A 369 21.61 -16.31 13.32
C ARG A 369 22.56 -15.12 13.28
N LEU A 370 22.28 -14.14 14.12
CA LEU A 370 23.19 -13.04 14.43
C LEU A 370 23.91 -13.31 15.76
N ALA A 371 25.18 -12.97 15.83
CA ALA A 371 25.98 -13.05 17.05
C ALA A 371 26.76 -11.75 17.26
N PHE A 372 26.91 -11.35 18.53
CA PHE A 372 27.78 -10.25 18.89
C PHE A 372 29.25 -10.67 18.77
N VAL A 373 30.07 -9.82 18.16
CA VAL A 373 31.47 -10.19 17.86
C VAL A 373 32.36 -10.26 19.10
N HIS A 374 32.10 -9.43 20.12
CA HIS A 374 32.94 -9.33 21.32
C HIS A 374 32.85 -10.56 22.23
N ASN A 375 31.64 -11.12 22.42
CA ASN A 375 31.40 -12.24 23.34
C ASN A 375 30.93 -13.52 22.64
N SER A 376 30.72 -13.51 21.32
CA SER A 376 30.23 -14.64 20.53
C SER A 376 28.88 -15.21 21.00
N THR A 377 28.07 -14.41 21.71
CA THR A 377 26.71 -14.77 22.10
C THR A 377 25.72 -14.42 21.00
N PHE A 378 24.61 -15.15 20.91
CA PHE A 378 23.56 -14.84 19.94
C PHE A 378 22.88 -13.52 20.29
N ALA A 379 22.65 -12.70 19.27
CA ALA A 379 21.82 -11.52 19.41
C ALA A 379 20.36 -11.92 19.75
N PRO A 380 19.65 -11.10 20.54
CA PRO A 380 18.23 -11.32 20.87
C PRO A 380 17.35 -11.54 19.63
N GLU A 381 17.58 -10.77 18.57
CA GLU A 381 16.85 -10.88 17.31
C GLU A 381 17.75 -11.36 16.16
N PRO A 382 17.31 -12.33 15.34
CA PRO A 382 16.08 -13.10 15.48
C PRO A 382 16.15 -14.10 16.66
N VAL A 383 15.04 -14.22 17.40
CA VAL A 383 14.91 -15.11 18.59
C VAL A 383 15.26 -16.56 18.27
N ARG A 384 14.92 -17.03 17.06
CA ARG A 384 15.21 -18.38 16.57
C ARG A 384 16.04 -18.32 15.30
N ALA A 385 16.79 -19.38 15.04
CA ALA A 385 17.48 -19.57 13.77
C ALA A 385 16.49 -19.51 12.61
N ARG A 386 16.85 -18.74 11.58
CA ARG A 386 16.09 -18.62 10.33
C ARG A 386 16.69 -19.56 9.30
N ARG A 387 15.85 -20.14 8.46
CA ARG A 387 16.26 -21.11 7.42
C ARG A 387 16.19 -20.46 6.04
N PHE A 388 17.06 -20.90 5.15
CA PHE A 388 16.96 -20.65 3.71
C PHE A 388 17.46 -21.86 2.93
N LEU A 389 17.07 -21.94 1.68
CA LEU A 389 17.50 -22.95 0.72
C LEU A 389 18.24 -22.24 -0.40
N THR A 390 19.50 -22.61 -0.64
CA THR A 390 20.23 -22.12 -1.82
C THR A 390 19.58 -22.62 -3.09
N TRP A 391 19.63 -21.81 -4.14
CA TRP A 391 19.02 -22.19 -5.41
C TRP A 391 19.77 -23.35 -6.08
N PRO A 392 19.12 -24.11 -6.97
CA PRO A 392 19.81 -25.17 -7.70
C PRO A 392 20.81 -24.59 -8.71
N ASP A 393 21.87 -25.36 -9.01
CA ASP A 393 22.88 -24.95 -9.98
C ASP A 393 22.28 -24.90 -11.40
N PRO A 394 22.28 -23.74 -12.08
CA PRO A 394 21.78 -23.60 -13.44
C PRO A 394 22.42 -24.57 -14.45
N ARG A 395 23.65 -25.03 -14.20
CA ARG A 395 24.37 -25.97 -15.07
C ARG A 395 23.76 -27.36 -15.05
N LEU A 396 23.18 -27.78 -13.93
CA LEU A 396 22.56 -29.11 -13.77
C LEU A 396 21.16 -29.19 -14.37
N ALA A 397 20.53 -28.04 -14.66
CA ALA A 397 19.25 -27.98 -15.36
C ALA A 397 19.26 -28.73 -16.71
N ALA A 398 20.42 -28.74 -17.36
CA ALA A 398 20.72 -29.45 -18.59
C ALA A 398 20.54 -30.97 -18.51
N GLU A 399 20.95 -31.57 -17.39
CA GLU A 399 21.11 -33.02 -17.23
C GLU A 399 19.87 -33.65 -16.58
N ALA A 400 19.13 -32.88 -15.78
CA ALA A 400 17.96 -33.33 -15.01
C ALA A 400 16.66 -33.47 -15.84
N LYS A 401 16.71 -33.43 -17.18
CA LYS A 401 15.51 -33.51 -18.04
C LYS A 401 15.02 -34.95 -18.19
N THR A 402 14.32 -35.46 -17.19
CA THR A 402 13.51 -36.70 -17.30
C THR A 402 12.15 -36.40 -17.92
N ARG A 403 11.61 -37.34 -18.72
CA ARG A 403 10.26 -37.28 -19.31
C ARG A 403 9.25 -36.75 -18.28
N GLY A 404 8.79 -35.52 -18.46
CA GLY A 404 7.68 -34.97 -17.70
C GLY A 404 6.46 -35.85 -17.95
N GLN A 405 5.86 -36.38 -16.89
CA GLN A 405 4.46 -36.79 -16.98
C GLN A 405 3.65 -35.51 -17.10
N GLU A 406 3.04 -35.28 -18.27
CA GLU A 406 1.95 -34.31 -18.39
C GLU A 406 0.89 -34.68 -17.34
N ALA A 407 0.80 -33.87 -16.28
CA ALA A 407 -0.32 -33.90 -15.38
C ALA A 407 -1.46 -33.06 -16.00
N ASP A 408 -1.85 -33.38 -17.23
CA ASP A 408 -2.95 -32.69 -17.87
C ASP A 408 -4.25 -33.03 -17.10
N GLY A 409 -4.87 -32.01 -16.50
CA GLY A 409 -6.13 -32.15 -15.75
C GLY A 409 -6.04 -32.35 -14.23
N LYS A 410 -4.87 -32.31 -13.58
CA LYS A 410 -4.79 -32.23 -12.11
C LYS A 410 -4.92 -30.78 -11.63
N ALA A 411 -5.57 -30.58 -10.48
CA ALA A 411 -5.57 -29.29 -9.79
C ALA A 411 -4.12 -28.87 -9.50
N PHE A 412 -3.80 -27.60 -9.74
CA PHE A 412 -2.48 -27.05 -9.40
C PHE A 412 -2.23 -27.21 -7.90
N ASP A 413 -1.11 -27.83 -7.55
CA ASP A 413 -0.74 -28.12 -6.18
C ASP A 413 0.71 -27.68 -5.94
N PHE A 414 0.88 -26.64 -5.13
CA PHE A 414 2.20 -26.13 -4.75
C PHE A 414 3.05 -27.19 -4.06
N ASP A 415 2.43 -28.07 -3.28
CA ASP A 415 3.14 -29.06 -2.48
C ASP A 415 3.72 -30.19 -3.35
N SER A 416 3.31 -30.26 -4.63
CA SER A 416 3.85 -31.19 -5.62
C SER A 416 5.15 -30.72 -6.28
N ILE A 417 5.55 -29.45 -6.08
CA ILE A 417 6.69 -28.82 -6.76
C ILE A 417 7.93 -28.89 -5.86
N PRO A 418 8.96 -29.70 -6.20
CA PRO A 418 10.13 -29.85 -5.35
C PRO A 418 10.85 -28.52 -5.12
N GLN A 419 11.34 -28.30 -3.90
CA GLN A 419 11.97 -27.03 -3.51
C GLN A 419 13.32 -26.80 -4.22
N ASP A 420 13.98 -27.87 -4.62
CA ASP A 420 15.33 -27.94 -5.17
C ASP A 420 15.39 -28.22 -6.69
N ASP A 421 14.26 -28.29 -7.39
CA ASP A 421 14.25 -28.58 -8.83
C ASP A 421 14.71 -27.35 -9.66
N PRO A 422 15.77 -27.45 -10.48
CA PRO A 422 16.20 -26.37 -11.37
C PRO A 422 15.28 -26.12 -12.57
N ASN A 423 14.39 -27.07 -12.88
CA ASN A 423 13.54 -27.06 -14.05
C ASN A 423 12.05 -26.93 -13.70
N HIS A 424 11.65 -26.92 -12.42
CA HIS A 424 10.26 -26.76 -12.02
C HIS A 424 10.13 -25.91 -10.75
N PHE A 425 9.62 -24.68 -10.88
CA PHE A 425 9.48 -23.76 -9.74
C PHE A 425 8.39 -22.72 -9.97
N VAL A 426 8.02 -22.01 -8.89
CA VAL A 426 7.03 -20.93 -8.94
C VAL A 426 7.58 -19.67 -8.29
N PHE A 427 7.32 -18.52 -8.90
CA PHE A 427 7.60 -17.20 -8.32
C PHE A 427 6.39 -16.28 -8.48
N GLY A 428 6.34 -15.22 -7.67
CA GLY A 428 5.27 -14.22 -7.71
C GLY A 428 5.77 -12.86 -8.18
N THR A 429 4.89 -12.02 -8.72
CA THR A 429 5.20 -10.63 -9.09
C THR A 429 4.01 -9.70 -8.86
N SER A 430 4.27 -8.47 -8.42
CA SER A 430 3.32 -7.35 -8.37
C SER A 430 4.06 -6.02 -8.11
N SER A 431 3.33 -4.91 -8.03
CA SER A 431 3.82 -3.58 -7.64
C SER A 431 2.76 -2.80 -6.86
N CYS A 432 3.03 -1.56 -6.46
CA CYS A 432 2.05 -0.63 -5.88
C CYS A 432 1.48 -1.10 -4.53
N VAL A 433 2.17 -0.73 -3.46
CA VAL A 433 1.85 -1.04 -2.06
C VAL A 433 1.66 0.22 -1.24
N LYS A 434 0.41 0.57 -0.93
CA LYS A 434 0.09 1.61 0.04
C LYS A 434 -0.52 1.01 1.30
N PRO A 435 0.18 1.04 2.45
CA PRO A 435 -0.41 0.66 3.73
C PRO A 435 -1.64 1.51 4.08
N ASP A 436 -2.61 0.87 4.75
CA ASP A 436 -3.89 1.44 5.17
C ASP A 436 -4.74 2.04 4.03
N PHE A 437 -4.60 1.49 2.82
CA PHE A 437 -5.39 1.92 1.67
C PHE A 437 -6.00 0.73 0.90
N PRO A 438 -7.25 0.84 0.39
CA PRO A 438 -8.24 1.91 0.64
C PRO A 438 -8.58 2.05 2.13
N TRP A 439 -8.82 3.29 2.59
CA TRP A 439 -9.04 3.56 4.00
C TRP A 439 -10.34 2.90 4.48
N ALA A 440 -10.26 2.24 5.63
CA ALA A 440 -11.41 1.61 6.28
C ALA A 440 -11.76 2.34 7.59
N PRO A 441 -13.05 2.56 7.91
CA PRO A 441 -13.48 3.11 9.19
C PRO A 441 -12.86 2.39 10.38
N THR A 442 -12.75 1.06 10.35
CA THR A 442 -12.16 0.29 11.46
C THR A 442 -10.71 0.67 11.79
N GLN A 443 -10.01 1.37 10.89
CA GLN A 443 -8.64 1.85 11.08
C GLN A 443 -8.56 3.24 11.72
N PHE A 444 -9.67 3.98 11.84
CA PHE A 444 -9.68 5.26 12.55
C PHE A 444 -9.18 5.05 13.98
N TRP A 445 -8.27 5.91 14.45
CA TRP A 445 -7.56 5.69 15.71
C TRP A 445 -8.46 5.36 16.90
N ALA A 446 -9.58 6.08 17.07
CA ALA A 446 -10.49 5.90 18.19
C ALA A 446 -11.26 4.58 18.10
N TRP A 447 -11.66 4.17 16.90
CA TRP A 447 -12.37 2.91 16.68
C TRP A 447 -11.44 1.72 16.71
N SER A 448 -10.26 1.82 16.09
CA SER A 448 -9.21 0.81 16.16
C SER A 448 -8.88 0.51 17.63
N TRP A 449 -8.69 1.55 18.45
CA TRP A 449 -8.46 1.40 19.88
C TRP A 449 -9.63 0.71 20.59
N LEU A 450 -10.86 1.16 20.37
CA LEU A 450 -12.06 0.58 20.98
C LEU A 450 -12.26 -0.90 20.59
N LEU A 451 -12.15 -1.21 19.30
CA LEU A 451 -12.30 -2.56 18.77
C LEU A 451 -11.26 -3.50 19.37
N ARG A 452 -10.01 -3.04 19.47
CA ARG A 452 -8.91 -3.81 20.07
C ARG A 452 -9.08 -4.00 21.58
N LEU A 453 -9.56 -3.00 22.31
CA LEU A 453 -9.92 -3.16 23.73
C LEU A 453 -10.99 -4.22 23.95
N THR A 454 -11.92 -4.37 23.00
CA THR A 454 -12.97 -5.39 23.06
C THR A 454 -12.54 -6.77 22.54
N GLY A 455 -11.28 -6.93 22.10
CA GLY A 455 -10.79 -8.17 21.50
C GLY A 455 -11.41 -8.50 20.14
N PHE A 456 -11.93 -7.50 19.42
CA PHE A 456 -12.65 -7.69 18.16
C PHE A 456 -11.80 -7.20 16.99
N GLY A 457 -11.28 -8.12 16.19
CA GLY A 457 -10.49 -7.79 15.00
C GLY A 457 -9.03 -7.38 15.29
N ASP A 458 -8.54 -7.70 16.49
CA ASP A 458 -7.20 -7.39 17.01
C ASP A 458 -6.15 -8.45 16.68
N GLN A 459 -6.57 -9.61 16.16
CA GLN A 459 -5.66 -10.65 15.70
C GLN A 459 -4.72 -10.13 14.62
N THR A 460 -3.56 -10.75 14.46
CA THR A 460 -2.57 -10.39 13.42
C THR A 460 -3.20 -10.41 12.02
N GLY A 461 -3.20 -9.26 11.34
CA GLY A 461 -3.89 -9.07 10.05
C GLY A 461 -5.41 -8.86 10.15
N GLY A 462 -5.93 -8.60 11.35
CA GLY A 462 -7.32 -8.27 11.62
C GLY A 462 -7.76 -6.91 11.04
N PHE A 463 -9.07 -6.64 11.01
CA PHE A 463 -9.59 -5.40 10.43
C PHE A 463 -9.42 -4.17 11.33
N ALA A 464 -9.10 -4.35 12.62
CA ALA A 464 -8.88 -3.26 13.55
C ALA A 464 -7.39 -2.82 13.61
N THR A 465 -6.49 -3.50 12.89
CA THR A 465 -5.05 -3.19 12.90
C THR A 465 -4.71 -2.04 11.96
N ARG A 466 -3.81 -1.15 12.42
CA ARG A 466 -3.19 -0.08 11.64
C ARG A 466 -1.98 -0.59 10.84
N ASN A 467 -1.51 0.21 9.90
CA ASN A 467 -0.37 -0.08 9.03
C ASN A 467 -0.51 -1.44 8.32
N ARG A 468 -1.76 -1.77 7.96
CA ARG A 468 -2.12 -3.07 7.38
C ARG A 468 -1.96 -3.02 5.87
N VAL A 469 -1.42 -4.10 5.30
CA VAL A 469 -1.34 -4.32 3.85
C VAL A 469 -2.09 -5.61 3.52
N GLN A 470 -3.34 -5.47 3.08
CA GLN A 470 -4.21 -6.63 2.79
C GLN A 470 -3.62 -7.53 1.70
N GLY A 471 -2.90 -6.94 0.75
CA GLY A 471 -2.14 -7.66 -0.27
C GLY A 471 -1.18 -8.70 0.31
N PHE A 472 -0.31 -8.27 1.23
CA PHE A 472 0.61 -9.18 1.89
C PHE A 472 -0.09 -10.16 2.83
N ASP A 473 -1.20 -9.79 3.47
CA ASP A 473 -1.99 -10.75 4.28
C ASP A 473 -2.48 -11.93 3.43
N LYS A 474 -3.04 -11.63 2.26
CA LYS A 474 -3.57 -12.61 1.32
C LYS A 474 -2.45 -13.42 0.66
N LEU A 475 -1.35 -12.76 0.28
CA LEU A 475 -0.17 -13.43 -0.25
C LEU A 475 0.43 -14.41 0.78
N ALA A 476 0.59 -13.97 2.03
CA ALA A 476 1.12 -14.82 3.10
C ALA A 476 0.21 -16.02 3.37
N THR A 477 -1.11 -15.81 3.38
CA THR A 477 -2.09 -16.90 3.53
C THR A 477 -1.98 -17.91 2.39
N ASN A 478 -1.84 -17.42 1.15
CA ASN A 478 -1.76 -18.29 -0.02
C ASN A 478 -0.44 -19.05 -0.10
N THR A 479 0.67 -18.44 0.32
CA THR A 479 2.03 -18.91 -0.04
C THR A 479 2.94 -19.27 1.13
N VAL A 480 2.68 -18.78 2.35
CA VAL A 480 3.62 -18.90 3.49
C VAL A 480 3.00 -19.59 4.71
N ILE A 481 1.77 -19.22 5.09
CA ILE A 481 1.13 -19.72 6.30
C ILE A 481 0.77 -21.19 6.13
N GLY A 482 0.97 -21.98 7.20
CA GLY A 482 0.68 -23.41 7.22
C GLY A 482 1.70 -24.30 6.50
N ARG A 483 2.77 -23.73 5.95
CA ARG A 483 3.81 -24.47 5.22
C ARG A 483 5.16 -24.40 5.92
N GLU A 484 5.95 -25.46 5.77
CA GLU A 484 7.34 -25.47 6.22
C GLU A 484 8.20 -24.52 5.36
N TRP A 485 7.99 -24.56 4.05
CA TRP A 485 8.63 -23.69 3.07
C TRP A 485 7.60 -22.85 2.32
N PRO A 486 7.93 -21.61 1.94
CA PRO A 486 7.07 -20.84 1.06
C PRO A 486 6.80 -21.58 -0.26
N ALA A 487 5.58 -21.46 -0.76
CA ALA A 487 5.14 -22.00 -2.03
C ALA A 487 5.87 -21.35 -3.21
N LEU A 488 6.18 -20.06 -3.08
CA LEU A 488 6.96 -19.28 -4.04
C LEU A 488 8.46 -19.33 -3.67
N ARG A 489 9.35 -19.38 -4.66
CA ARG A 489 10.81 -19.32 -4.43
C ARG A 489 11.29 -17.90 -4.13
N PHE A 490 10.66 -16.92 -4.75
CA PHE A 490 10.87 -15.50 -4.51
C PHE A 490 9.64 -14.70 -4.98
N PHE A 491 9.56 -13.44 -4.55
CA PHE A 491 8.57 -12.48 -5.00
C PHE A 491 9.28 -11.28 -5.61
N LEU A 492 8.92 -10.93 -6.85
CA LEU A 492 9.39 -9.76 -7.55
C LEU A 492 8.49 -8.56 -7.25
N GLN A 493 9.09 -7.53 -6.68
CA GLN A 493 8.44 -6.26 -6.37
C GLN A 493 8.89 -5.20 -7.39
N LEU A 494 7.98 -4.73 -8.24
CA LEU A 494 8.29 -3.89 -9.41
C LEU A 494 8.11 -2.38 -9.17
N GLY A 495 8.30 -1.92 -7.93
CA GLY A 495 8.25 -0.51 -7.53
C GLY A 495 6.94 -0.04 -6.91
N ASP A 496 6.91 1.21 -6.45
CA ASP A 496 5.82 1.79 -5.63
C ASP A 496 5.61 1.08 -4.29
N LEU A 497 6.68 0.76 -3.60
CA LEU A 497 6.66 0.02 -2.34
C LEU A 497 6.24 0.90 -1.14
N ILE A 498 6.52 2.21 -1.18
CA ILE A 498 6.31 3.11 -0.04
C ILE A 498 5.35 4.27 -0.28
N TYR A 499 5.12 4.69 -1.53
CA TYR A 499 4.26 5.85 -1.81
C TYR A 499 4.68 7.10 -1.03
N ALA A 500 5.94 7.52 -1.20
CA ALA A 500 6.60 8.55 -0.39
C ALA A 500 5.93 9.94 -0.45
N ASP A 501 5.08 10.15 -1.45
CA ASP A 501 4.48 11.42 -1.81
C ASP A 501 2.95 11.49 -1.62
N VAL A 502 2.30 10.37 -1.25
CA VAL A 502 0.86 10.31 -0.95
C VAL A 502 0.58 9.85 0.49
N PRO A 503 -0.41 10.44 1.18
CA PRO A 503 -1.26 11.56 0.71
C PRO A 503 -0.55 12.92 0.73
N ARG A 504 0.65 12.96 1.30
CA ARG A 504 1.55 14.10 1.32
C ARG A 504 2.97 13.58 1.08
N TRP A 505 3.86 14.49 0.70
CA TRP A 505 5.28 14.32 0.47
C TRP A 505 6.00 15.08 1.58
N GLY A 506 6.86 14.38 2.30
CA GLY A 506 7.65 14.93 3.40
C GLY A 506 8.81 15.82 2.97
N GLY A 507 9.02 15.95 1.65
CA GLY A 507 10.13 16.70 1.05
C GLY A 507 11.34 15.81 0.72
N PRO A 508 12.32 16.35 -0.01
CA PRO A 508 13.47 15.60 -0.54
C PRO A 508 14.55 15.38 0.54
N THR A 509 14.20 14.69 1.63
CA THR A 509 15.14 14.39 2.72
C THR A 509 15.20 12.90 2.98
N THR A 510 16.40 12.37 3.23
CA THR A 510 16.59 10.93 3.50
C THR A 510 15.77 10.48 4.72
N ALA A 511 15.60 11.35 5.72
CA ALA A 511 14.79 11.07 6.90
C ALA A 511 13.30 10.87 6.56
N ALA A 512 12.75 11.64 5.62
CA ALA A 512 11.36 11.49 5.19
C ALA A 512 11.13 10.14 4.47
N TYR A 513 12.05 9.74 3.59
CA TYR A 513 11.96 8.44 2.89
C TYR A 513 12.19 7.26 3.85
N ARG A 514 13.20 7.33 4.73
CA ARG A 514 13.45 6.32 5.78
C ARG A 514 12.22 6.09 6.65
N LYS A 515 11.51 7.15 7.05
CA LYS A 515 10.26 7.02 7.82
C LYS A 515 9.24 6.13 7.09
N MET A 516 9.04 6.33 5.79
CA MET A 516 8.09 5.52 5.03
C MET A 516 8.52 4.06 4.91
N TYR A 517 9.82 3.79 4.72
CA TYR A 517 10.35 2.43 4.76
C TYR A 517 10.20 1.78 6.14
N ARG A 518 10.54 2.48 7.22
CA ARG A 518 10.34 1.96 8.60
C ARG A 518 8.88 1.60 8.83
N ASN A 519 7.95 2.45 8.40
CA ASN A 519 6.53 2.18 8.50
C ASN A 519 6.16 0.90 7.75
N LEU A 520 6.55 0.76 6.49
CA LEU A 520 6.27 -0.46 5.76
C LEU A 520 6.89 -1.72 6.41
N PHE A 521 8.16 -1.67 6.81
CA PHE A 521 8.86 -2.82 7.39
C PHE A 521 8.39 -3.17 8.80
N ALA A 522 7.81 -2.21 9.52
CA ALA A 522 7.10 -2.42 10.79
C ALA A 522 5.70 -3.02 10.60
N SER A 523 5.19 -3.11 9.36
CA SER A 523 3.90 -3.75 9.09
C SER A 523 3.98 -5.25 9.34
N ASP A 524 3.13 -5.77 10.23
CA ASP A 524 2.97 -7.21 10.44
C ASP A 524 2.60 -7.92 9.14
N SER A 525 1.82 -7.28 8.27
CA SER A 525 1.44 -7.82 6.96
C SER A 525 2.67 -8.14 6.12
N PHE A 526 3.58 -7.17 5.98
CA PHE A 526 4.78 -7.36 5.18
C PHE A 526 5.79 -8.28 5.87
N ARG A 527 5.94 -8.18 7.19
CA ARG A 527 6.84 -9.02 8.01
C ARG A 527 6.58 -10.51 7.85
N ARG A 528 5.31 -10.93 7.77
CA ARG A 528 4.94 -12.34 7.52
C ARG A 528 5.40 -12.87 6.17
N VAL A 529 5.65 -11.99 5.19
CA VAL A 529 6.15 -12.34 3.87
C VAL A 529 7.68 -12.25 3.85
N TYR A 530 8.26 -11.06 4.08
CA TYR A 530 9.70 -10.84 3.83
C TYR A 530 10.62 -11.65 4.75
N GLU A 531 10.16 -12.07 5.93
CA GLU A 531 10.97 -12.89 6.84
C GLU A 531 11.14 -14.35 6.38
N ARG A 532 10.32 -14.80 5.43
CA ARG A 532 10.29 -16.20 4.96
C ARG A 532 10.45 -16.33 3.45
N LEU A 533 9.93 -15.38 2.69
CA LEU A 533 9.98 -15.35 1.24
C LEU A 533 10.97 -14.27 0.80
N PRO A 534 12.01 -14.61 0.00
CA PRO A 534 12.87 -13.60 -0.62
C PRO A 534 12.05 -12.62 -1.47
N VAL A 535 12.07 -11.34 -1.09
CA VAL A 535 11.43 -10.27 -1.85
C VAL A 535 12.53 -9.45 -2.53
N ILE A 536 12.64 -9.57 -3.85
CA ILE A 536 13.63 -8.90 -4.69
C ILE A 536 12.88 -7.85 -5.52
N GLY A 537 13.46 -6.68 -5.76
CA GLY A 537 12.71 -5.66 -6.49
C GLY A 537 13.52 -4.52 -7.08
N ILE A 538 12.82 -3.60 -7.73
CA ILE A 538 13.33 -2.33 -8.23
C ILE A 538 12.39 -1.21 -7.75
N TYR A 539 12.88 0.03 -7.69
CA TYR A 539 12.02 1.19 -7.46
C TYR A 539 11.24 1.57 -8.73
N ASP A 540 10.19 2.35 -8.52
CA ASP A 540 9.52 3.17 -9.52
C ASP A 540 9.46 4.65 -9.04
N ASP A 541 8.51 5.45 -9.52
CA ASP A 541 8.44 6.88 -9.20
C ASP A 541 7.99 7.18 -7.78
N HIS A 542 7.06 6.42 -7.22
CA HIS A 542 6.52 6.67 -5.88
C HIS A 542 7.50 6.34 -4.74
N GLU A 543 8.69 5.81 -5.05
CA GLU A 543 9.84 5.86 -4.14
C GLU A 543 10.39 7.28 -3.95
N VAL A 544 10.13 8.19 -4.89
CA VAL A 544 10.61 9.57 -4.92
C VAL A 544 9.43 10.55 -4.88
N VAL A 545 8.70 10.66 -6.00
CA VAL A 545 7.50 11.49 -6.21
C VAL A 545 6.85 11.08 -7.53
N ASN A 546 5.52 11.10 -7.60
CA ASN A 546 4.72 10.76 -8.78
C ASN A 546 5.31 11.31 -10.09
N ASN A 547 5.38 10.44 -11.10
CA ASN A 547 5.97 10.59 -12.43
C ASN A 547 7.43 11.08 -12.43
N TRP A 548 8.20 10.83 -11.36
CA TRP A 548 9.60 11.21 -11.31
C TRP A 548 10.42 10.51 -12.41
N GLY A 549 11.23 11.28 -13.12
CA GLY A 549 12.32 10.80 -13.96
C GLY A 549 13.64 11.38 -13.47
N GLY A 550 14.70 10.59 -13.58
CA GLY A 550 16.00 10.94 -13.02
C GLY A 550 16.71 12.07 -13.74
N LYS A 551 16.33 12.39 -14.98
CA LYS A 551 16.83 13.55 -15.71
C LYS A 551 15.78 14.65 -15.80
N VAL A 552 16.18 15.90 -15.59
CA VAL A 552 15.34 17.10 -15.79
C VAL A 552 16.09 18.14 -16.64
N ILE A 553 15.35 18.92 -17.42
CA ILE A 553 15.90 19.97 -18.30
C ILE A 553 16.43 21.14 -17.45
N VAL A 554 17.63 21.63 -17.74
CA VAL A 554 18.30 22.69 -16.95
C VAL A 554 18.04 24.10 -17.49
N GLU A 555 18.02 24.30 -18.81
CA GLU A 555 17.77 25.59 -19.47
C GLU A 555 16.99 25.39 -20.78
N GLU A 556 16.28 26.44 -21.23
CA GLU A 556 15.77 26.48 -22.61
C GLU A 556 16.93 26.35 -23.61
N PRO A 557 16.74 25.65 -24.74
CA PRO A 557 17.81 25.30 -25.66
C PRO A 557 18.40 26.56 -26.31
N LYS A 558 19.43 27.13 -25.69
CA LYS A 558 20.38 28.01 -26.38
C LYS A 558 21.23 27.11 -27.27
N GLU A 559 21.22 27.38 -28.57
CA GLU A 559 22.06 26.70 -29.58
C GLU A 559 21.77 25.20 -29.80
N GLY A 560 20.57 24.72 -29.47
CA GLY A 560 20.13 23.36 -29.81
C GLY A 560 20.72 22.24 -28.94
N VAL A 561 21.42 22.57 -27.84
CA VAL A 561 21.91 21.59 -26.87
C VAL A 561 21.00 21.57 -25.65
N VAL A 562 20.37 20.43 -25.38
CA VAL A 562 19.56 20.23 -24.17
C VAL A 562 20.45 19.65 -23.07
N LEU A 563 20.60 20.39 -21.98
CA LEU A 563 21.34 19.93 -20.80
C LEU A 563 20.40 19.31 -19.77
N PHE A 564 20.82 18.19 -19.21
CA PHE A 564 20.08 17.47 -18.18
C PHE A 564 20.83 17.49 -16.85
N LYS A 565 20.09 17.65 -15.76
CA LYS A 565 20.60 17.41 -14.39
C LYS A 565 19.77 16.36 -13.69
N GLU A 566 20.35 15.78 -12.65
CA GLU A 566 19.60 14.90 -11.76
C GLU A 566 18.67 15.71 -10.87
N ARG A 567 17.48 15.18 -10.61
CA ARG A 567 16.53 15.82 -9.71
C ARG A 567 17.06 15.70 -8.27
N GLU A 568 17.09 16.83 -7.54
CA GLU A 568 17.57 16.90 -6.15
C GLU A 568 16.90 15.90 -5.20
N SER A 569 15.67 15.48 -5.50
CA SER A 569 14.92 14.50 -4.71
C SER A 569 15.42 13.06 -4.83
N PHE A 570 16.17 12.71 -5.88
CA PHE A 570 16.56 11.34 -6.16
C PHE A 570 17.58 10.81 -5.17
N GLU A 571 18.70 11.52 -4.95
CA GLU A 571 19.77 11.04 -4.10
C GLU A 571 19.30 10.70 -2.67
N PRO A 572 18.53 11.57 -1.98
CA PRO A 572 17.99 11.24 -0.66
C PRO A 572 17.05 10.02 -0.67
N ALA A 573 16.28 9.82 -1.74
CA ALA A 573 15.37 8.68 -1.90
C ALA A 573 16.14 7.38 -2.19
N ASN A 574 17.13 7.44 -3.07
CA ASN A 574 17.95 6.30 -3.47
C ASN A 574 18.81 5.78 -2.30
N VAL A 575 19.34 6.67 -1.44
CA VAL A 575 20.00 6.26 -0.20
C VAL A 575 19.07 5.41 0.66
N ALA A 576 17.84 5.87 0.89
CA ALA A 576 16.85 5.12 1.68
C ALA A 576 16.42 3.81 0.98
N TRP A 577 16.21 3.82 -0.34
CA TRP A 577 15.87 2.61 -1.08
C TRP A 577 17.00 1.57 -1.03
N LYS A 578 18.26 1.99 -1.21
CA LYS A 578 19.44 1.10 -1.09
C LYS A 578 19.53 0.49 0.30
N GLU A 579 19.24 1.26 1.34
CA GLU A 579 19.28 0.80 2.74
C GLU A 579 18.27 -0.27 3.07
N TYR A 580 17.05 -0.22 2.51
CA TYR A 580 15.97 -1.14 2.86
C TYR A 580 15.72 -2.25 1.84
N VAL A 581 16.04 -2.01 0.57
CA VAL A 581 15.73 -2.89 -0.56
C VAL A 581 16.98 -3.21 -1.37
N GLY A 582 17.64 -2.18 -1.92
CA GLY A 582 18.69 -2.34 -2.94
C GLY A 582 19.87 -3.20 -2.49
N LYS A 583 20.40 -2.99 -1.28
CA LYS A 583 21.52 -3.80 -0.74
C LYS A 583 21.14 -5.24 -0.42
N ALA A 584 19.87 -5.59 -0.45
CA ALA A 584 19.40 -6.97 -0.28
C ALA A 584 19.15 -7.67 -1.62
N ASN A 585 19.13 -6.94 -2.74
CA ASN A 585 18.98 -7.49 -4.08
C ASN A 585 20.27 -8.17 -4.56
N PRO A 586 20.24 -8.90 -5.70
CA PRO A 586 21.45 -9.29 -6.40
C PRO A 586 22.33 -8.07 -6.69
N THR A 587 23.64 -8.27 -6.74
CA THR A 587 24.61 -7.21 -7.03
C THR A 587 24.28 -6.54 -8.36
N SER A 588 24.33 -5.20 -8.38
CA SER A 588 24.18 -4.42 -9.61
C SER A 588 25.26 -4.81 -10.62
N LEU A 589 24.95 -4.69 -11.92
CA LEU A 589 25.93 -4.99 -12.96
C LEU A 589 27.06 -3.96 -13.02
N ASP A 590 26.77 -2.73 -12.61
CA ASP A 590 27.69 -1.60 -12.63
C ASP A 590 27.63 -0.83 -11.30
N ASP A 591 28.72 -0.13 -10.97
CA ASP A 591 28.79 0.75 -9.80
C ASP A 591 27.80 1.91 -9.94
N ASP A 592 27.20 2.31 -8.81
CA ASP A 592 26.16 3.35 -8.71
C ASP A 592 24.86 3.10 -9.51
N GLU A 593 24.70 1.93 -10.11
CA GLU A 593 23.49 1.52 -10.81
C GLU A 593 22.61 0.58 -9.98
N SER A 594 21.32 0.50 -10.35
CA SER A 594 20.32 -0.30 -9.64
C SER A 594 19.82 -1.51 -10.44
N TYR A 595 20.19 -1.63 -11.72
CA TYR A 595 19.82 -2.77 -12.56
C TYR A 595 20.75 -3.96 -12.32
N TYR A 596 20.20 -5.16 -12.40
CA TYR A 596 20.91 -6.41 -12.09
C TYR A 596 20.33 -7.59 -12.85
N THR A 597 21.04 -8.72 -12.79
CA THR A 597 20.58 -10.00 -13.34
C THR A 597 20.71 -11.09 -12.31
N PHE A 598 19.88 -12.12 -12.44
CA PHE A 598 20.01 -13.35 -11.65
C PHE A 598 19.43 -14.55 -12.42
N ARG A 599 19.69 -15.75 -11.92
CA ARG A 599 19.17 -17.00 -12.50
C ARG A 599 18.58 -17.89 -11.42
N TYR A 600 17.46 -18.51 -11.74
CA TYR A 600 16.94 -19.66 -11.00
C TYR A 600 16.91 -20.83 -11.98
N GLY A 601 17.79 -21.81 -11.80
CA GLY A 601 17.86 -22.97 -12.69
C GLY A 601 17.95 -22.61 -14.18
N ASP A 602 17.02 -23.13 -14.99
CA ASP A 602 16.95 -22.89 -16.44
C ASP A 602 16.26 -21.56 -16.84
N ALA A 603 15.97 -20.67 -15.89
CA ALA A 603 15.39 -19.35 -16.14
C ALA A 603 16.38 -18.22 -15.80
N ALA A 604 16.41 -17.20 -16.66
CA ALA A 604 17.23 -16.01 -16.48
C ALA A 604 16.38 -14.74 -16.37
N PHE A 605 16.81 -13.81 -15.52
CA PHE A 605 16.10 -12.58 -15.22
C PHE A 605 17.01 -11.37 -15.45
N PHE A 606 16.49 -10.35 -16.13
CA PHE A 606 17.09 -9.02 -16.19
C PHE A 606 16.11 -8.02 -15.59
N VAL A 607 16.55 -7.28 -14.57
CA VAL A 607 15.75 -6.25 -13.91
C VAL A 607 16.25 -4.88 -14.35
N TRP A 608 15.42 -4.17 -15.11
CA TRP A 608 15.72 -2.82 -15.58
C TRP A 608 15.48 -1.78 -14.48
N ASP A 609 16.33 -0.75 -14.48
CA ASP A 609 15.97 0.57 -13.96
C ASP A 609 15.39 1.39 -15.12
N THR A 610 14.13 1.79 -15.00
CA THR A 610 13.41 2.59 -16.00
C THR A 610 13.12 4.01 -15.51
N ARG A 611 13.79 4.48 -14.45
CA ARG A 611 13.55 5.82 -13.88
C ARG A 611 14.80 6.69 -13.82
N LYS A 612 15.96 6.18 -13.36
CA LYS A 612 17.16 7.00 -13.12
C LYS A 612 17.70 7.68 -14.39
N HIS A 613 17.75 6.96 -15.51
CA HIS A 613 18.36 7.46 -16.74
C HIS A 613 17.37 8.05 -17.73
N ARG A 614 16.07 7.87 -17.50
CA ARG A 614 15.05 8.27 -18.47
C ARG A 614 15.08 9.78 -18.73
N ILE A 615 15.10 10.14 -20.00
CA ILE A 615 15.04 11.52 -20.49
C ILE A 615 13.58 12.00 -20.43
N PRO A 616 13.30 13.26 -20.01
CA PRO A 616 11.95 13.81 -19.90
C PRO A 616 11.02 13.45 -21.07
N ALA A 617 9.81 13.00 -20.73
CA ALA A 617 8.85 12.46 -21.69
C ALA A 617 8.33 13.51 -22.67
N GLU A 618 8.40 14.80 -22.30
CA GLU A 618 7.95 15.96 -23.08
C GLU A 618 8.84 16.25 -24.29
N LEU A 619 10.05 15.69 -24.35
CA LEU A 619 10.93 15.83 -25.51
C LEU A 619 10.51 14.92 -26.66
N ASP A 620 10.81 15.33 -27.88
CA ASP A 620 10.55 14.55 -29.08
C ASP A 620 11.23 13.17 -29.00
N ASP A 621 10.52 12.15 -29.45
CA ASP A 621 11.01 10.76 -29.50
C ASP A 621 11.95 10.60 -30.70
N ILE A 622 13.22 10.90 -30.46
CA ILE A 622 14.33 10.79 -31.41
C ILE A 622 15.37 9.78 -30.90
N GLU A 623 16.32 9.37 -31.74
CA GLU A 623 17.38 8.39 -31.41
C GLU A 623 18.15 8.70 -30.10
N GLY A 624 18.25 9.98 -29.72
CA GLY A 624 18.90 10.39 -28.47
C GLY A 624 18.04 10.28 -27.20
N LYS A 625 16.72 10.09 -27.32
CA LYS A 625 15.80 9.96 -26.18
C LYS A 625 15.81 8.51 -25.68
N THR A 626 16.11 8.32 -24.40
CA THR A 626 16.29 6.98 -23.80
C THR A 626 15.57 6.88 -22.47
N MET A 627 15.03 5.69 -22.20
CA MET A 627 14.50 5.19 -20.93
C MET A 627 15.62 4.57 -20.08
N LEU A 628 16.45 3.70 -20.68
CA LEU A 628 17.43 2.88 -19.93
C LEU A 628 18.78 3.57 -19.73
N GLY A 629 19.14 4.50 -20.60
CA GLY A 629 20.51 4.96 -20.77
C GLY A 629 21.39 3.93 -21.50
N TRP A 630 22.46 4.42 -22.11
CA TRP A 630 23.29 3.62 -23.02
C TRP A 630 23.99 2.43 -22.34
N LYS A 631 24.44 2.57 -21.08
CA LYS A 631 25.14 1.51 -20.34
C LYS A 631 24.24 0.30 -20.10
N GLN A 632 23.03 0.55 -19.58
CA GLN A 632 22.06 -0.50 -19.30
C GLN A 632 21.54 -1.14 -20.59
N ARG A 633 21.31 -0.35 -21.64
CA ARG A 633 20.92 -0.85 -22.97
C ARG A 633 21.98 -1.83 -23.52
N ASP A 634 23.25 -1.46 -23.48
CA ASP A 634 24.36 -2.34 -23.90
C ASP A 634 24.46 -3.61 -23.04
N ALA A 635 24.39 -3.46 -21.71
CA ALA A 635 24.39 -4.58 -20.78
C ALA A 635 23.24 -5.57 -21.05
N PHE A 636 22.05 -5.05 -21.38
CA PHE A 636 20.88 -5.85 -21.72
C PHE A 636 21.07 -6.62 -23.03
N ILE A 637 21.58 -5.98 -24.09
CA ILE A 637 21.84 -6.65 -25.37
C ILE A 637 22.90 -7.75 -25.22
N ARG A 638 23.98 -7.49 -24.47
CA ARG A 638 24.99 -8.50 -24.15
C ARG A 638 24.41 -9.67 -23.35
N TRP A 639 23.57 -9.37 -22.38
CA TRP A 639 22.87 -10.39 -21.60
C TRP A 639 21.97 -11.26 -22.46
N LEU A 640 21.16 -10.67 -23.36
CA LEU A 640 20.32 -11.40 -24.31
C LEU A 640 21.14 -12.40 -25.13
N GLY A 641 22.30 -11.98 -25.64
CA GLY A 641 23.24 -12.86 -26.35
C GLY A 641 23.73 -14.02 -25.48
N ALA A 642 24.10 -13.76 -24.22
CA ALA A 642 24.59 -14.76 -23.29
C ALA A 642 23.53 -15.79 -22.86
N VAL A 643 22.27 -15.34 -22.69
CA VAL A 643 21.18 -16.22 -22.24
C VAL A 643 20.44 -16.92 -23.39
N ASN A 644 20.65 -16.49 -24.64
CA ASN A 644 19.90 -16.97 -25.81
C ASN A 644 19.80 -18.50 -25.87
N SER A 645 20.93 -19.19 -25.72
CA SER A 645 21.05 -20.66 -25.75
C SER A 645 21.29 -21.32 -24.38
N THR A 646 21.41 -20.54 -23.31
CA THR A 646 21.82 -21.04 -21.98
C THR A 646 20.71 -21.03 -20.93
N ALA A 647 19.58 -20.35 -21.17
CA ALA A 647 18.41 -20.37 -20.31
C ALA A 647 17.13 -20.54 -21.15
N THR A 648 16.30 -21.53 -20.83
CA THR A 648 15.06 -21.81 -21.57
C THR A 648 14.11 -20.62 -21.56
N PHE A 649 13.76 -20.05 -20.40
CA PHE A 649 12.92 -18.85 -20.31
C PHE A 649 13.74 -17.62 -19.89
N LYS A 650 13.41 -16.47 -20.48
CA LYS A 650 14.03 -15.18 -20.17
C LYS A 650 12.94 -14.24 -19.69
N PHE A 651 13.11 -13.71 -18.48
CA PHE A 651 12.20 -12.74 -17.90
C PHE A 651 12.86 -11.36 -17.93
N VAL A 652 12.19 -10.41 -18.54
CA VAL A 652 12.58 -8.99 -18.56
C VAL A 652 11.64 -8.26 -17.62
N VAL A 653 12.20 -7.61 -16.62
CA VAL A 653 11.45 -6.99 -15.54
C VAL A 653 11.57 -5.47 -15.67
N SER A 654 10.43 -4.81 -15.80
CA SER A 654 10.29 -3.36 -15.99
C SER A 654 9.37 -2.83 -14.90
N SER A 655 9.62 -1.66 -14.31
CA SER A 655 8.67 -1.09 -13.33
C SER A 655 7.41 -0.58 -14.04
N VAL A 656 7.58 0.05 -15.22
CA VAL A 656 6.50 0.58 -16.07
C VAL A 656 6.17 -0.37 -17.24
N PRO A 657 4.95 -0.31 -17.82
CA PRO A 657 4.56 -1.17 -18.94
C PRO A 657 5.36 -0.97 -20.22
N PHE A 658 5.69 -2.08 -20.88
CA PHE A 658 6.38 -2.09 -22.18
C PHE A 658 5.40 -1.97 -23.37
N THR A 659 4.15 -2.41 -23.21
CA THR A 659 3.05 -2.23 -24.16
C THR A 659 2.64 -0.76 -24.30
N THR A 660 2.13 -0.42 -25.48
CA THR A 660 1.59 0.90 -25.83
C THR A 660 0.07 0.98 -25.75
N LEU A 661 -0.60 -0.09 -25.30
CA LEU A 661 -2.06 -0.18 -25.22
C LEU A 661 -2.68 0.60 -24.05
N TRP A 662 -1.86 1.11 -23.13
CA TRP A 662 -2.33 1.97 -22.05
C TRP A 662 -2.61 3.40 -22.55
N GLY A 663 -3.70 3.98 -22.07
CA GLY A 663 -4.20 5.30 -22.46
C GLY A 663 -5.72 5.40 -22.42
N GLY A 664 -6.23 6.62 -22.61
CA GLY A 664 -7.65 6.86 -22.74
C GLY A 664 -8.01 8.32 -22.44
N PRO A 665 -9.28 8.72 -22.58
CA PRO A 665 -9.69 10.12 -22.44
C PRO A 665 -9.43 10.73 -21.05
N LEU A 666 -9.38 9.90 -20.00
CA LEU A 666 -9.13 10.30 -18.61
C LEU A 666 -7.78 9.81 -18.08
N ASP A 667 -7.01 9.13 -18.93
CA ASP A 667 -5.69 8.61 -18.61
C ASP A 667 -4.64 9.42 -19.35
N ILE A 668 -4.19 10.47 -18.67
CA ILE A 668 -3.33 11.52 -19.23
C ILE A 668 -1.84 11.21 -19.07
N ASP A 669 -1.47 10.20 -18.27
CA ASP A 669 -0.09 9.90 -17.93
C ASP A 669 0.45 8.60 -18.54
N SER A 670 -0.38 7.59 -18.82
CA SER A 670 0.09 6.31 -19.39
C SER A 670 1.01 6.46 -20.58
N LYS A 671 0.68 7.37 -21.50
CA LYS A 671 1.42 7.54 -22.75
C LYS A 671 2.73 8.29 -22.58
N SER A 672 2.87 9.08 -21.51
CA SER A 672 4.07 9.84 -21.21
C SER A 672 4.97 9.15 -20.18
N ASP A 673 4.40 8.39 -19.23
CA ASP A 673 5.15 7.80 -18.12
C ASP A 673 5.63 6.36 -18.37
N SER A 674 5.16 5.71 -19.44
CA SER A 674 5.55 4.35 -19.84
C SER A 674 6.50 4.32 -21.04
N TRP A 675 6.84 3.11 -21.50
CA TRP A 675 7.56 2.90 -22.77
C TRP A 675 6.85 3.46 -24.00
N ALA A 676 5.56 3.82 -23.88
CA ALA A 676 4.81 4.50 -24.93
C ALA A 676 5.47 5.83 -25.39
N ALA A 677 6.21 6.51 -24.52
CA ALA A 677 6.89 7.78 -24.80
C ALA A 677 8.30 7.65 -25.40
N TYR A 678 8.79 6.42 -25.56
CA TYR A 678 10.16 6.10 -25.97
C TYR A 678 10.14 5.02 -27.08
N GLN A 679 9.31 5.20 -28.11
CA GLN A 679 9.15 4.23 -29.19
C GLN A 679 10.46 3.93 -29.90
N THR A 680 11.32 4.93 -30.11
CA THR A 680 12.58 4.72 -30.82
C THR A 680 13.45 3.65 -30.15
N GLU A 681 13.79 3.86 -28.87
CA GLU A 681 14.56 2.86 -28.11
C GLU A 681 13.78 1.55 -27.90
N ARG A 682 12.46 1.64 -27.70
CA ARG A 682 11.59 0.48 -27.53
C ARG A 682 11.62 -0.44 -28.77
N GLU A 683 11.53 0.13 -29.96
CA GLU A 683 11.55 -0.61 -31.23
C GLU A 683 12.92 -1.25 -31.49
N GLU A 684 14.01 -0.56 -31.16
CA GLU A 684 15.37 -1.12 -31.20
C GLU A 684 15.50 -2.34 -30.29
N LEU A 685 15.06 -2.22 -29.04
CA LEU A 685 15.09 -3.32 -28.07
C LEU A 685 14.19 -4.47 -28.53
N LEU A 686 12.98 -4.15 -28.98
CA LEU A 686 12.03 -5.14 -29.48
C LEU A 686 12.59 -5.92 -30.66
N ALA A 687 13.28 -5.26 -31.60
CA ALA A 687 13.92 -5.89 -32.74
C ALA A 687 14.97 -6.94 -32.31
N VAL A 688 15.76 -6.65 -31.27
CA VAL A 688 16.76 -7.60 -30.73
C VAL A 688 16.07 -8.73 -29.94
N MET A 689 15.12 -8.39 -29.08
CA MET A 689 14.39 -9.36 -28.24
C MET A 689 13.68 -10.41 -29.09
N GLN A 690 13.13 -10.06 -30.25
CA GLN A 690 12.42 -10.98 -31.13
C GLN A 690 13.31 -12.07 -31.77
N PHE A 691 14.64 -11.92 -31.76
CA PHE A 691 15.57 -12.98 -32.17
C PHE A 691 15.85 -14.00 -31.06
N VAL A 692 15.40 -13.72 -29.84
CA VAL A 692 15.62 -14.58 -28.68
C VAL A 692 14.30 -15.29 -28.32
N PRO A 693 14.27 -16.63 -28.29
CA PRO A 693 13.07 -17.36 -27.93
C PRO A 693 12.74 -17.21 -26.44
N ASN A 694 11.44 -17.31 -26.14
CA ASN A 694 10.89 -17.46 -24.80
C ASN A 694 11.11 -16.26 -23.87
N ILE A 695 10.97 -15.04 -24.41
CA ILE A 695 10.97 -13.81 -23.61
C ILE A 695 9.58 -13.54 -23.06
N ILE A 696 9.51 -13.28 -21.75
CA ILE A 696 8.33 -12.80 -21.04
C ILE A 696 8.70 -11.48 -20.36
N VAL A 697 7.90 -10.44 -20.57
CA VAL A 697 8.04 -9.15 -19.88
C VAL A 697 7.11 -9.10 -18.68
N LEU A 698 7.60 -8.64 -17.53
CA LEU A 698 6.81 -8.42 -16.31
C LEU A 698 6.83 -6.93 -15.98
N SER A 699 5.67 -6.33 -15.76
CA SER A 699 5.53 -4.91 -15.46
C SER A 699 4.48 -4.58 -14.40
N GLY A 700 4.52 -3.35 -13.86
CA GLY A 700 3.67 -2.85 -12.77
C GLY A 700 2.96 -1.54 -13.11
N ASP A 701 2.97 -0.60 -12.15
CA ASP A 701 2.52 0.81 -12.23
C ASP A 701 1.00 1.06 -12.40
N ARG A 702 0.33 0.44 -13.37
CA ARG A 702 -1.00 0.89 -13.85
C ARG A 702 -2.25 0.62 -12.99
N HIS A 703 -2.10 -0.01 -11.84
CA HIS A 703 -3.17 -0.43 -10.91
C HIS A 703 -4.24 -1.35 -11.53
N GLU A 704 -3.92 -1.97 -12.65
CA GLU A 704 -4.78 -2.87 -13.42
C GLU A 704 -3.95 -4.08 -13.89
N PHE A 705 -4.60 -5.16 -14.31
CA PHE A 705 -3.89 -6.30 -14.92
C PHE A 705 -4.11 -6.36 -16.43
N ALA A 706 -3.03 -6.59 -17.17
CA ALA A 706 -3.07 -6.86 -18.60
C ALA A 706 -2.13 -8.01 -19.00
N ALA A 707 -2.59 -8.87 -19.90
CA ALA A 707 -1.76 -9.79 -20.66
C ALA A 707 -1.77 -9.36 -22.13
N VAL A 708 -0.60 -9.03 -22.67
CA VAL A 708 -0.45 -8.48 -24.03
C VAL A 708 0.60 -9.27 -24.79
N GLY A 709 0.26 -9.69 -26.01
CA GLY A 709 1.23 -10.20 -26.97
C GLY A 709 1.83 -9.05 -27.77
N ILE A 710 3.15 -9.04 -27.90
CA ILE A 710 3.90 -8.04 -28.64
C ILE A 710 4.65 -8.77 -29.76
N ALA A 711 4.24 -8.52 -30.99
CA ALA A 711 4.80 -9.09 -32.20
C ALA A 711 5.11 -7.96 -33.21
N PRO A 712 6.11 -8.10 -34.09
CA PRO A 712 6.23 -7.16 -35.18
C PRO A 712 5.10 -7.44 -36.19
N GLN A 713 4.59 -6.41 -36.83
CA GLN A 713 3.62 -6.56 -37.92
C GLN A 713 4.15 -7.56 -38.98
N GLY A 714 3.30 -8.50 -39.40
CA GLY A 714 3.60 -9.43 -40.51
C GLY A 714 4.59 -10.54 -40.18
N THR A 715 4.35 -11.29 -39.08
CA THR A 715 5.03 -12.52 -38.63
C THR A 715 5.98 -13.11 -39.67
N ARG A 716 7.22 -12.61 -39.70
CA ARG A 716 8.29 -13.26 -40.44
C ARG A 716 8.56 -14.59 -39.75
N GLU A 717 8.80 -15.64 -40.53
CA GLU A 717 8.99 -17.03 -40.08
C GLU A 717 10.10 -17.18 -39.02
N HIS A 718 10.93 -16.16 -38.82
CA HIS A 718 12.12 -16.18 -37.97
C HIS A 718 12.01 -15.40 -36.65
N TYR A 719 10.89 -14.72 -36.35
CA TYR A 719 10.75 -13.94 -35.11
C TYR A 719 9.94 -14.67 -34.03
N HIS A 720 10.35 -14.47 -32.78
CA HIS A 720 9.68 -15.00 -31.60
C HIS A 720 8.72 -13.97 -31.00
N PRO A 721 7.46 -14.34 -30.67
CA PRO A 721 6.54 -13.45 -30.00
C PRO A 721 6.98 -13.20 -28.55
N ILE A 722 6.73 -11.99 -28.06
CA ILE A 722 6.94 -11.60 -26.66
C ILE A 722 5.59 -11.50 -25.99
N THR A 723 5.49 -11.96 -24.74
CA THR A 723 4.28 -11.77 -23.93
C THR A 723 4.61 -10.91 -22.73
N GLU A 724 3.82 -9.87 -22.50
CA GLU A 724 3.88 -9.03 -21.31
C GLU A 724 2.74 -9.39 -20.35
N PHE A 725 3.08 -9.49 -19.07
CA PHE A 725 2.12 -9.51 -17.96
C PHE A 725 2.35 -8.30 -17.07
N SER A 726 1.45 -7.32 -17.19
CA SER A 726 1.41 -6.15 -16.32
C SER A 726 0.47 -6.44 -15.15
N THR A 727 0.97 -6.36 -13.91
CA THR A 727 0.19 -6.72 -12.71
C THR A 727 0.38 -5.71 -11.58
N SER A 728 -0.69 -4.97 -11.30
CA SER A 728 -0.79 -4.13 -10.12
C SER A 728 -2.27 -3.86 -9.78
N PRO A 729 -2.58 -3.36 -8.57
CA PRO A 729 -1.69 -3.17 -7.44
C PRO A 729 -1.68 -4.39 -6.51
N LEU A 730 -0.61 -4.59 -5.76
CA LEU A 730 -0.61 -5.53 -4.64
C LEU A 730 -1.50 -5.02 -3.50
N ASN A 731 -1.50 -3.71 -3.25
CA ASN A 731 -2.37 -3.08 -2.27
C ASN A 731 -2.58 -1.59 -2.55
N MET A 732 -3.49 -1.26 -3.47
CA MET A 732 -3.87 0.13 -3.82
C MET A 732 -5.30 0.16 -4.38
N PHE A 733 -5.75 1.28 -4.93
CA PHE A 733 -7.00 1.31 -5.70
C PHE A 733 -6.84 0.65 -7.07
N TYR A 734 -7.94 0.32 -7.71
CA TYR A 734 -8.00 0.17 -9.16
C TYR A 734 -8.72 1.36 -9.79
N LEU A 735 -8.45 1.63 -11.07
CA LEU A 735 -9.04 2.77 -11.77
C LEU A 735 -10.51 2.48 -12.16
N PRO A 736 -11.47 3.36 -11.79
CA PRO A 736 -12.87 3.17 -12.13
C PRO A 736 -13.16 3.40 -13.62
N VAL A 737 -12.29 4.14 -14.30
CA VAL A 737 -12.35 4.39 -15.74
C VAL A 737 -11.27 3.55 -16.40
N ARG A 738 -11.65 2.77 -17.41
CA ARG A 738 -10.74 1.83 -18.08
C ARG A 738 -9.66 2.58 -18.84
N THR A 739 -8.42 2.17 -18.63
CA THR A 739 -7.23 2.82 -19.20
C THR A 739 -6.46 1.96 -20.19
N LEU A 740 -7.02 0.80 -20.57
CA LEU A 740 -6.44 -0.10 -21.56
C LEU A 740 -7.44 -0.38 -22.67
N SER A 741 -6.99 -0.27 -23.92
CA SER A 741 -7.76 -0.68 -25.10
C SER A 741 -6.82 -1.16 -26.21
N GLN A 742 -7.31 -2.08 -27.04
CA GLN A 742 -6.63 -2.48 -28.26
C GLN A 742 -6.43 -1.29 -29.23
N ASP A 743 -7.33 -0.31 -29.18
CA ASP A 743 -7.32 0.87 -30.06
C ASP A 743 -6.28 1.92 -29.64
N ASN A 744 -5.68 1.80 -28.46
CA ASN A 744 -4.72 2.77 -27.95
C ASN A 744 -3.31 2.62 -28.53
N GLY A 745 -3.02 1.47 -29.16
CA GLY A 745 -1.69 1.09 -29.62
C GLY A 745 -1.08 2.13 -30.56
N LEU A 746 0.19 2.44 -30.32
CA LEU A 746 0.95 3.44 -31.08
C LEU A 746 1.69 2.84 -32.27
N GLY A 747 1.90 1.52 -32.26
CA GLY A 747 2.54 0.81 -33.36
C GLY A 747 1.59 0.48 -34.51
N PRO A 748 2.11 -0.13 -35.58
CA PRO A 748 1.30 -0.60 -36.69
C PRO A 748 0.17 -1.54 -36.24
N THR A 749 -1.02 -1.44 -36.84
CA THR A 749 -2.20 -2.23 -36.44
C THR A 749 -1.87 -3.73 -36.36
N GLY A 750 -2.15 -4.34 -35.20
CA GLY A 750 -1.91 -5.76 -34.95
C GLY A 750 -0.50 -6.12 -34.46
N ALA A 751 0.41 -5.15 -34.30
CA ALA A 751 1.71 -5.39 -33.65
C ALA A 751 1.55 -5.77 -32.17
N GLU A 752 0.62 -5.14 -31.47
CA GLU A 752 0.28 -5.51 -30.10
C GLU A 752 -1.13 -6.10 -30.06
N ARG A 753 -1.30 -7.18 -29.30
CA ARG A 753 -2.58 -7.87 -29.16
C ARG A 753 -2.93 -8.05 -27.70
N LEU A 754 -4.04 -7.45 -27.30
CA LEU A 754 -4.60 -7.63 -25.96
C LEU A 754 -5.15 -9.07 -25.81
N TYR A 755 -4.56 -9.86 -24.92
CA TYR A 755 -5.05 -11.21 -24.61
C TYR A 755 -6.06 -11.20 -23.47
N LYS A 756 -5.77 -10.45 -22.40
CA LYS A 756 -6.64 -10.36 -21.24
C LYS A 756 -6.47 -9.02 -20.54
N TYR A 757 -7.59 -8.47 -20.08
CA TYR A 757 -7.65 -7.29 -19.24
C TYR A 757 -8.51 -7.59 -18.00
N VAL A 758 -7.96 -7.35 -16.81
CA VAL A 758 -8.65 -7.49 -15.52
C VAL A 758 -8.39 -6.23 -14.70
N PRO A 759 -9.25 -5.21 -14.84
CA PRO A 759 -9.02 -3.92 -14.20
C PRO A 759 -9.36 -3.93 -12.71
N ASP A 760 -10.45 -4.61 -12.34
CA ASP A 760 -11.03 -4.51 -11.00
C ASP A 760 -10.25 -5.30 -9.94
N GLY A 761 -10.16 -4.73 -8.72
CA GLY A 761 -9.58 -5.37 -7.54
C GLY A 761 -8.45 -4.56 -6.90
N ASN A 762 -8.48 -4.39 -5.58
CA ASN A 762 -7.51 -3.59 -4.82
C ASN A 762 -6.26 -4.39 -4.42
N VAL A 763 -6.31 -5.71 -4.59
CA VAL A 763 -5.21 -6.63 -4.33
C VAL A 763 -5.06 -7.57 -5.52
N LYS A 764 -3.91 -7.50 -6.19
CA LYS A 764 -3.55 -8.33 -7.34
C LYS A 764 -2.09 -8.78 -7.26
N TRP A 765 -1.83 -10.03 -7.62
CA TRP A 765 -0.48 -10.51 -7.90
C TRP A 765 -0.54 -11.65 -8.91
N THR A 766 0.56 -11.87 -9.62
CA THR A 766 0.67 -12.94 -10.62
C THR A 766 1.65 -14.00 -10.14
N GLU A 767 1.25 -15.26 -10.24
CA GLU A 767 2.07 -16.44 -9.92
C GLU A 767 2.48 -17.12 -11.23
N LEU A 768 3.78 -17.32 -11.43
CA LEU A 768 4.35 -17.92 -12.63
C LEU A 768 5.03 -19.23 -12.26
N GLU A 769 4.42 -20.35 -12.67
CA GLU A 769 5.01 -21.69 -12.59
C GLU A 769 5.79 -21.95 -13.88
N VAL A 770 7.10 -22.10 -13.75
CA VAL A 770 8.02 -22.40 -14.85
C VAL A 770 8.32 -23.89 -14.82
N ASP A 771 8.04 -24.60 -15.92
CA ASP A 771 8.38 -26.01 -16.10
C ASP A 771 9.14 -26.23 -17.42
N THR A 772 10.42 -26.58 -17.29
CA THR A 772 11.36 -26.83 -18.38
C THR A 772 11.87 -28.26 -18.40
N ARG A 773 11.22 -29.16 -17.63
CA ARG A 773 11.57 -30.60 -17.57
C ARG A 773 11.33 -31.28 -18.92
N ASP A 774 10.28 -30.87 -19.62
CA ASP A 774 10.12 -31.19 -21.03
C ASP A 774 11.02 -30.28 -21.89
N ALA A 775 12.05 -30.88 -22.48
CA ALA A 775 12.98 -30.18 -23.34
C ALA A 775 12.37 -29.71 -24.67
N VAL A 776 11.28 -30.35 -25.13
CA VAL A 776 10.66 -30.07 -26.43
C VAL A 776 9.61 -28.97 -26.28
N THR A 777 8.72 -29.13 -25.29
CA THR A 777 7.62 -28.21 -25.02
C THR A 777 7.65 -27.66 -23.59
N PRO A 778 8.69 -26.86 -23.24
CA PRO A 778 8.72 -26.17 -21.96
C PRO A 778 7.57 -25.15 -21.87
N PHE A 779 7.08 -24.84 -20.67
CA PHE A 779 5.97 -23.91 -20.52
C PHE A 779 6.08 -23.05 -19.25
N VAL A 780 5.34 -21.94 -19.25
CA VAL A 780 5.05 -21.15 -18.06
C VAL A 780 3.54 -21.09 -17.86
N ASN A 781 3.04 -21.62 -16.75
CA ASN A 781 1.67 -21.42 -16.31
C ASN A 781 1.59 -20.12 -15.51
N VAL A 782 0.76 -19.20 -15.98
CA VAL A 782 0.59 -17.87 -15.36
C VAL A 782 -0.80 -17.80 -14.74
N ARG A 783 -0.87 -17.44 -13.46
CA ARG A 783 -2.11 -17.33 -12.68
C ARG A 783 -2.21 -15.95 -12.05
N LEU A 784 -3.30 -15.25 -12.33
CA LEU A 784 -3.64 -13.98 -11.69
C LEU A 784 -4.50 -14.25 -10.46
N MET A 785 -4.02 -13.78 -9.33
CA MET A 785 -4.75 -13.74 -8.08
C MET A 785 -5.33 -12.34 -7.88
N VAL A 786 -6.64 -12.25 -7.64
CA VAL A 786 -7.33 -11.00 -7.26
C VAL A 786 -8.07 -11.23 -5.95
N ASP A 787 -7.81 -10.39 -4.95
CA ASP A 787 -8.39 -10.48 -3.62
C ASP A 787 -8.27 -11.87 -2.95
N GLY A 788 -7.22 -12.62 -3.31
CA GLY A 788 -6.95 -13.97 -2.80
C GLY A 788 -7.63 -15.10 -3.55
N LYS A 789 -8.22 -14.83 -4.72
CA LYS A 789 -8.84 -15.84 -5.59
C LYS A 789 -8.18 -15.85 -6.96
N GLU A 790 -8.03 -17.02 -7.57
CA GLU A 790 -7.61 -17.14 -8.96
C GLU A 790 -8.72 -16.62 -9.88
N VAL A 791 -8.42 -15.61 -10.71
CA VAL A 791 -9.37 -15.00 -11.65
C VAL A 791 -9.02 -15.24 -13.10
N TYR A 792 -7.73 -15.48 -13.40
CA TYR A 792 -7.26 -15.76 -14.75
C TYR A 792 -6.09 -16.73 -14.72
N ARG A 793 -6.06 -17.63 -15.71
CA ARG A 793 -4.98 -18.59 -15.93
C ARG A 793 -4.68 -18.66 -17.43
N THR A 794 -3.40 -18.71 -17.78
CA THR A 794 -2.94 -18.98 -19.15
C THR A 794 -1.65 -19.79 -19.14
N LYS A 795 -1.37 -20.49 -20.25
CA LYS A 795 -0.16 -21.28 -20.46
C LYS A 795 0.63 -20.69 -21.62
N VAL A 796 1.83 -20.20 -21.35
CA VAL A 796 2.78 -19.74 -22.36
C VAL A 796 3.68 -20.92 -22.73
N VAL A 797 3.50 -21.47 -23.94
CA VAL A 797 4.33 -22.57 -24.44
C VAL A 797 5.60 -21.99 -25.06
N GLY A 798 6.75 -22.42 -24.55
CA GLY A 798 8.06 -22.05 -25.04
C GLY A 798 8.59 -23.00 -26.11
N LYS A 799 9.61 -22.54 -26.83
CA LYS A 799 10.41 -23.34 -27.77
C LYS A 799 11.56 -24.00 -27.02
N GLY A 800 11.70 -25.32 -27.17
CA GLY A 800 12.87 -26.05 -26.68
C GLY A 800 14.19 -25.53 -27.28
N LEU A 801 15.19 -25.27 -26.44
CA LEU A 801 16.50 -24.77 -26.86
C LEU A 801 17.49 -25.86 -27.28
N ARG A 802 17.16 -27.12 -27.05
CA ARG A 802 18.07 -28.26 -27.29
C ARG A 802 17.34 -29.35 -28.05
N SER A 803 17.93 -29.83 -29.15
CA SER A 803 17.50 -31.08 -29.76
C SER A 803 17.65 -32.20 -28.73
N PRO A 804 16.69 -33.11 -28.59
CA PRO A 804 16.86 -34.29 -27.75
C PRO A 804 18.11 -35.01 -28.25
N THR A 805 19.15 -35.06 -27.42
CA THR A 805 20.29 -35.93 -27.66
C THR A 805 19.78 -37.37 -27.60
N LEU A 806 19.37 -37.91 -28.74
CA LEU A 806 19.27 -39.35 -28.93
C LEU A 806 20.64 -39.90 -28.52
N ALA A 807 20.67 -40.74 -27.50
CA ALA A 807 21.90 -41.30 -26.91
C ALA A 807 22.83 -41.99 -27.94
N LEU A 808 22.34 -42.31 -29.15
CA LEU A 808 23.15 -42.79 -30.27
C LEU A 808 23.96 -41.70 -31.00
N GLY A 809 23.49 -40.44 -31.01
CA GLY A 809 24.14 -39.35 -31.73
C GLY A 809 25.44 -38.87 -31.07
N GLY A 810 25.52 -38.95 -29.74
CA GLY A 810 26.73 -38.63 -28.98
C GLY A 810 27.88 -39.58 -29.30
N LEU A 811 27.62 -40.89 -29.23
CA LEU A 811 28.59 -41.94 -29.58
C LEU A 811 29.03 -41.87 -31.04
N ALA A 812 28.10 -41.63 -31.98
CA ALA A 812 28.45 -41.46 -33.39
C ALA A 812 29.34 -40.23 -33.60
N LYS A 813 29.04 -39.11 -32.91
CA LYS A 813 29.82 -37.88 -33.04
C LYS A 813 31.25 -38.05 -32.50
N THR A 814 31.42 -38.68 -31.33
CA THR A 814 32.75 -39.00 -30.79
C THR A 814 33.50 -40.02 -31.67
N PHE A 815 32.79 -40.98 -32.26
CA PHE A 815 33.38 -41.99 -33.16
C PHE A 815 33.86 -41.38 -34.49
N PHE A 816 33.07 -40.48 -35.11
CA PHE A 816 33.46 -39.80 -36.34
C PHE A 816 34.53 -38.71 -36.13
N GLU A 817 34.56 -38.08 -34.95
CA GLU A 817 35.64 -37.16 -34.55
C GLU A 817 36.96 -37.92 -34.29
N LEU A 818 36.89 -39.12 -33.68
CA LEU A 818 38.04 -40.02 -33.50
C LEU A 818 38.63 -40.51 -34.84
N LEU A 819 37.78 -40.70 -35.85
CA LEU A 819 38.18 -41.14 -37.20
C LEU A 819 38.70 -40.01 -38.12
N ARG A 820 38.83 -38.76 -37.62
CA ARG A 820 39.32 -37.59 -38.40
C ARG A 820 38.62 -37.34 -39.74
N TRP A 821 37.37 -37.80 -39.92
CA TRP A 821 36.66 -37.72 -41.20
C TRP A 821 35.87 -36.42 -41.41
N ARG A 822 36.02 -35.42 -40.53
CA ARG A 822 35.56 -34.04 -40.78
C ARG A 822 36.60 -33.01 -40.36
N PRO A 823 36.91 -32.02 -41.22
CA PRO A 823 37.70 -30.88 -40.79
C PRO A 823 36.87 -30.04 -39.82
N ALA A 824 37.48 -29.69 -38.68
CA ALA A 824 36.91 -28.75 -37.71
C ALA A 824 36.60 -27.43 -38.42
N ARG A 825 35.32 -27.07 -38.53
CA ARG A 825 34.92 -25.72 -38.92
C ARG A 825 34.79 -24.88 -37.65
N TRP A 826 35.67 -23.89 -37.55
CA TRP A 826 35.45 -22.72 -36.72
C TRP A 826 34.38 -21.83 -37.38
N PHE A 827 33.62 -21.14 -36.53
CA PHE A 827 32.39 -20.38 -36.74
C PHE A 827 31.08 -21.17 -36.66
#